data_AF-A0A1J4VT29-F1
#
_entry.id   AF-A0A1J4VT29-F1
#
_cell.length_a   1.000
_cell.length_b   1.000
_cell.length_c   1.000
_cell.angle_alpha   90.00
_cell.angle_beta   90.00
_cell.angle_gamma   90.00
#
_symmetry.space_group_name_H-M   'P 1'
#
loop_
_entity.id
_entity.type
_entity.pdbx_description
1 polymer ?
#
loop_
_entity_poly.entity_id
_entity_poly.type
_entity_poly.pdbx_seq_one_letter_code
_entity_poly.pdbx_strand_id
1 'polypeptide(L)'
;MPDIVSKVDLLAAFIISGLVAYLITPLVRLLAIRMKLLDHPSERKVHIKPTPLFGGVSIFIAFLSALIFTAKFTTPILGIVIGGLILLIIGIIDDRIAFMPPHIKLLGQLLAALTVVKFGVRVAFVSDVYLSMLFTYFWIISITNAFNLLDNMNGLSAGVAGISAVIFGLLSLYNGQLAVSLLSFALAGGCFGFLKHNFPKASIFMGDAGSMFIGFTFASIAVLGSWKTPNVTFSIMVPILVLAYPIFDTTLVSIMRVSRGQSIFAGGKDHSSHRLISLGFSEKKAVMFIYLISLILGVSAFIVTISDPVSAAISISAIFLLLFILGVRLALVDANFEEWRLKRWLQARWIKYKMPFYSRRKTGGERTAFICDKITEWSLCAAIIAIPVSNAFIEIFIAIAFISWATKKVLASISKLPLSFDIKTVAKGIRLPDTYLDMPILALIVTTVLSITNTTSVSSSFNYLFFKLGEYIALFYMVVEIFNSERKIRNVTGFLVFSCAIVSLNAVFQYVAGFDLLRHFSVSAVSESAALSFAKASVFAKLSMFRDIRVTSSFFMPEDFAAWLLVILPVLFTILFFVRPIRGKARIALAGLFVFLFVLFLSASSKGAWLGLASALFFALFIKKRKLALVLAVCFILLPSVLPDSVAERVESSMTSQDNGDGVYRWQVTWNAIKSHPVFGIGADVYHTDYLQYSPREGKGLSGYTNSSFLQYAADMGLIGIGALLWFLFMLFSRSIRNLGNIKEPFYHSLLLGLLGGILAFLIHSLFRPDFRSLQLMVLFWFAVGLSIAVQRAALRKENLV
;
A
#
# COMPACT_ATOMS: atom_id res chain seq x y z
N MET A 1 -41.67 -8.43 8.52
CA MET A 1 -42.25 -9.43 7.60
C MET A 1 -41.12 -10.37 7.19
N PRO A 2 -41.19 -11.67 7.48
CA PRO A 2 -40.04 -12.56 7.36
C PRO A 2 -39.66 -12.85 5.90
N ASP A 3 -38.39 -13.13 5.72
CA ASP A 3 -37.64 -13.30 4.47
C ASP A 3 -38.26 -14.32 3.49
N ILE A 4 -38.50 -13.91 2.24
CA ILE A 4 -38.95 -14.80 1.16
C ILE A 4 -37.80 -15.07 0.19
N VAL A 5 -36.72 -15.64 0.73
CA VAL A 5 -35.76 -16.46 -0.02
C VAL A 5 -35.45 -17.63 0.90
N SER A 6 -35.95 -18.82 0.58
CA SER A 6 -35.71 -20.03 1.33
C SER A 6 -34.41 -20.71 0.88
N LYS A 7 -33.88 -21.65 1.68
CA LYS A 7 -32.76 -22.51 1.23
C LYS A 7 -33.13 -23.32 -0.03
N VAL A 8 -34.41 -23.60 -0.23
CA VAL A 8 -34.94 -24.28 -1.43
C VAL A 8 -34.76 -23.38 -2.65
N ASP A 9 -35.01 -22.08 -2.51
CA ASP A 9 -34.83 -21.10 -3.61
C ASP A 9 -33.37 -21.00 -4.06
N LEU A 10 -32.41 -21.17 -3.15
CA LEU A 10 -30.97 -21.18 -3.48
C LEU A 10 -30.60 -22.39 -4.35
N LEU A 11 -31.08 -23.59 -3.97
CA LEU A 11 -30.87 -24.81 -4.75
C LEU A 11 -31.61 -24.74 -6.08
N ALA A 12 -32.83 -24.23 -6.08
CA ALA A 12 -33.62 -24.01 -7.29
C ALA A 12 -32.90 -23.04 -8.24
N ALA A 13 -32.32 -21.94 -7.74
CA ALA A 13 -31.58 -20.98 -8.56
C ALA A 13 -30.38 -21.63 -9.26
N PHE A 14 -29.62 -22.46 -8.54
CA PHE A 14 -28.50 -23.23 -9.10
C PHE A 14 -28.98 -24.20 -10.20
N ILE A 15 -30.01 -24.99 -9.91
CA ILE A 15 -30.53 -26.03 -10.83
C ILE A 15 -31.16 -25.38 -12.07
N ILE A 16 -32.03 -24.38 -11.90
CA ILE A 16 -32.70 -23.69 -13.00
C ILE A 16 -31.66 -23.05 -13.91
N SER A 17 -30.72 -22.29 -13.36
CA SER A 17 -29.66 -21.66 -14.15
C SER A 17 -28.81 -22.70 -14.88
N GLY A 18 -28.40 -23.77 -14.21
CA GLY A 18 -27.61 -24.84 -14.82
C GLY A 18 -28.33 -25.55 -15.96
N LEU A 19 -29.62 -25.88 -15.76
CA LEU A 19 -30.43 -26.55 -16.77
C LEU A 19 -30.69 -25.63 -17.97
N VAL A 20 -31.05 -24.36 -17.72
CA VAL A 20 -31.29 -23.38 -18.79
C VAL A 20 -30.01 -23.14 -19.59
N ALA A 21 -28.85 -22.94 -18.94
CA ALA A 21 -27.59 -22.78 -19.65
C ALA A 21 -27.25 -24.03 -20.48
N TYR A 22 -27.42 -25.23 -19.91
CA TYR A 22 -27.16 -26.49 -20.62
C TYR A 22 -28.03 -26.65 -21.87
N LEU A 23 -29.33 -26.36 -21.78
CA LEU A 23 -30.28 -26.54 -22.87
C LEU A 23 -30.24 -25.42 -23.91
N ILE A 24 -30.01 -24.17 -23.50
CA ILE A 24 -30.07 -23.02 -24.41
C ILE A 24 -28.76 -22.83 -25.19
N THR A 25 -27.63 -23.28 -24.65
CA THR A 25 -26.30 -23.09 -25.28
C THR A 25 -26.23 -23.66 -26.72
N PRO A 26 -26.75 -24.87 -27.03
CA PRO A 26 -26.84 -25.35 -28.41
C PRO A 26 -27.67 -24.46 -29.34
N LEU A 27 -28.77 -23.88 -28.85
CA LEU A 27 -29.63 -22.97 -29.63
C LEU A 27 -28.92 -21.64 -29.90
N VAL A 28 -28.28 -21.08 -28.88
CA VAL A 28 -27.46 -19.86 -28.98
C VAL A 28 -26.28 -20.09 -29.94
N ARG A 29 -25.68 -21.28 -29.95
CA ARG A 29 -24.66 -21.68 -30.92
C ARG A 29 -25.19 -21.66 -32.36
N LEU A 30 -26.38 -22.20 -32.61
CA LEU A 30 -27.00 -22.14 -33.94
C LEU A 30 -27.27 -20.70 -34.38
N LEU A 31 -27.73 -19.86 -33.46
CA LEU A 31 -27.95 -18.44 -33.72
C LEU A 31 -26.64 -17.71 -34.06
N ALA A 32 -25.57 -17.96 -33.30
CA ALA A 32 -24.24 -17.39 -33.55
C ALA A 32 -23.72 -17.76 -34.95
N ILE A 33 -23.92 -19.01 -35.38
CA ILE A 33 -23.56 -19.47 -36.72
C ILE A 33 -24.38 -18.72 -37.79
N ARG A 34 -25.70 -18.59 -37.60
CA ARG A 34 -26.58 -17.85 -38.53
C ARG A 34 -26.21 -16.37 -38.63
N MET A 35 -25.80 -15.77 -37.51
CA MET A 35 -25.37 -14.37 -37.43
C MET A 35 -23.91 -14.15 -37.87
N LYS A 36 -23.20 -15.22 -38.27
CA LYS A 36 -21.77 -15.19 -38.62
C LYS A 36 -20.87 -14.63 -37.50
N LEU A 37 -21.27 -14.80 -36.24
CA LEU A 37 -20.48 -14.46 -35.05
C LEU A 37 -19.51 -15.61 -34.75
N LEU A 38 -18.43 -15.70 -35.53
CA LEU A 38 -17.45 -16.77 -35.47
C LEU A 38 -16.05 -16.22 -35.15
N ASP A 39 -15.33 -16.88 -34.24
CA ASP A 39 -13.92 -16.63 -34.02
C ASP A 39 -13.06 -17.39 -35.05
N HIS A 40 -12.45 -16.67 -35.98
CA HIS A 40 -11.56 -17.24 -36.97
C HIS A 40 -10.15 -17.50 -36.41
N PRO A 41 -9.51 -18.64 -36.76
CA PRO A 41 -8.13 -18.92 -36.40
C PRO A 41 -7.18 -17.80 -36.85
N SER A 42 -6.22 -17.41 -36.02
CA SER A 42 -5.13 -16.48 -36.37
C SER A 42 -3.83 -16.91 -35.71
N GLU A 43 -2.68 -16.38 -36.16
CA GLU A 43 -1.35 -16.71 -35.59
C GLU A 43 -1.27 -16.52 -34.06
N ARG A 44 -2.16 -15.69 -33.50
CA ARG A 44 -2.24 -15.38 -32.07
C ARG A 44 -3.21 -16.29 -31.30
N LYS A 45 -4.04 -17.11 -31.95
CA LYS A 45 -5.05 -17.95 -31.28
C LYS A 45 -4.64 -19.43 -31.32
N VAL A 46 -5.23 -20.26 -30.44
CA VAL A 46 -4.85 -21.68 -30.27
C VAL A 46 -5.80 -22.62 -31.03
N HIS A 47 -7.03 -22.19 -31.31
CA HIS A 47 -8.01 -23.00 -32.05
C HIS A 47 -7.71 -23.04 -33.55
N ILE A 48 -7.94 -24.21 -34.14
CA ILE A 48 -7.67 -24.50 -35.55
C ILE A 48 -8.96 -24.42 -36.39
N LYS A 49 -10.14 -24.40 -35.75
CA LYS A 49 -11.45 -24.36 -36.42
C LYS A 49 -12.24 -23.11 -36.01
N PRO A 50 -12.92 -22.43 -36.94
CA PRO A 50 -13.83 -21.34 -36.59
C PRO A 50 -14.83 -21.78 -35.53
N THR A 51 -14.86 -21.07 -34.39
CA THR A 51 -15.68 -21.44 -33.22
C THR A 51 -16.64 -20.29 -32.89
N PRO A 52 -17.95 -20.52 -32.70
CA PRO A 52 -18.91 -19.43 -32.45
C PRO A 52 -18.63 -18.64 -31.16
N LEU A 53 -18.86 -17.32 -31.19
CA LEU A 53 -18.67 -16.36 -30.07
C LEU A 53 -20.02 -15.80 -29.64
N PHE A 54 -20.69 -16.46 -28.69
CA PHE A 54 -21.98 -15.99 -28.15
C PHE A 54 -22.39 -16.66 -26.84
N GLY A 55 -21.48 -17.40 -26.20
CA GLY A 55 -21.78 -18.22 -25.03
C GLY A 55 -22.21 -17.42 -23.80
N GLY A 56 -21.73 -16.17 -23.68
CA GLY A 56 -22.14 -15.26 -22.62
C GLY A 56 -23.65 -15.01 -22.55
N VAL A 57 -24.33 -15.02 -23.70
CA VAL A 57 -25.79 -14.86 -23.78
C VAL A 57 -26.51 -16.03 -23.10
N SER A 58 -26.01 -17.25 -23.27
CA SER A 58 -26.56 -18.43 -22.59
C SER A 58 -26.45 -18.32 -21.07
N ILE A 59 -25.32 -17.83 -20.57
CA ILE A 59 -25.08 -17.65 -19.12
C ILE A 59 -25.96 -16.52 -18.57
N PHE A 60 -26.09 -15.41 -19.29
CA PHE A 60 -26.95 -14.30 -18.86
C PHE A 60 -28.42 -14.70 -18.82
N ILE A 61 -28.93 -15.37 -19.86
CA ILE A 61 -30.32 -15.85 -19.88
C ILE A 61 -30.56 -16.83 -18.74
N ALA A 62 -29.66 -17.79 -18.53
CA ALA A 62 -29.75 -18.73 -17.43
C ALA A 62 -29.78 -18.05 -16.05
N PHE A 63 -28.87 -17.10 -15.83
CA PHE A 63 -28.84 -16.29 -14.61
C PHE A 63 -30.14 -15.52 -14.41
N LEU A 64 -30.61 -14.82 -15.44
CA LEU A 64 -31.85 -14.03 -15.38
C LEU A 64 -33.08 -14.92 -15.15
N SER A 65 -33.17 -16.08 -15.81
CA SER A 65 -34.25 -17.05 -15.58
C SER A 65 -34.28 -17.52 -14.13
N ALA A 66 -33.14 -17.88 -13.55
CA ALA A 66 -33.07 -18.25 -12.14
C ALA A 66 -33.57 -17.11 -11.24
N LEU A 67 -33.16 -15.86 -11.48
CA LEU A 67 -33.64 -14.72 -10.70
C LEU A 67 -35.15 -14.50 -10.83
N ILE A 68 -35.71 -14.62 -12.03
CA ILE A 68 -37.16 -14.46 -12.26
C ILE A 68 -37.97 -15.46 -11.43
N PHE A 69 -37.50 -16.71 -11.33
CA PHE A 69 -38.24 -17.76 -10.63
C PHE A 69 -37.97 -17.85 -9.13
N THR A 70 -36.85 -17.33 -8.64
CA THR A 70 -36.40 -17.56 -7.25
C THR A 70 -36.13 -16.29 -6.45
N ALA A 71 -35.96 -15.15 -7.10
CA ALA A 71 -35.57 -13.91 -6.45
C ALA A 71 -36.70 -12.87 -6.40
N LYS A 72 -36.67 -12.04 -5.36
CA LYS A 72 -37.37 -10.75 -5.36
C LYS A 72 -36.45 -9.68 -5.93
N PHE A 73 -36.92 -8.95 -6.95
CA PHE A 73 -36.17 -7.85 -7.55
C PHE A 73 -36.12 -6.64 -6.63
N THR A 74 -35.13 -6.64 -5.73
CA THR A 74 -34.76 -5.46 -4.95
C THR A 74 -33.96 -4.47 -5.80
N THR A 75 -33.87 -3.20 -5.36
CA THR A 75 -33.11 -2.16 -6.05
C THR A 75 -31.67 -2.60 -6.37
N PRO A 76 -30.89 -3.19 -5.44
CA PRO A 76 -29.55 -3.69 -5.76
C PRO A 76 -29.52 -4.77 -6.85
N ILE A 77 -30.43 -5.75 -6.79
CA ILE A 77 -30.50 -6.84 -7.78
C ILE A 77 -30.83 -6.28 -9.17
N LEU A 78 -31.76 -5.33 -9.24
CA LEU A 78 -32.13 -4.66 -10.48
C LEU A 78 -30.95 -3.90 -11.09
N GLY A 79 -30.16 -3.19 -10.26
CA GLY A 79 -28.93 -2.52 -10.69
C GLY A 79 -27.90 -3.49 -11.29
N ILE A 80 -27.73 -4.67 -10.67
CA ILE A 80 -26.83 -5.72 -11.16
C ILE A 80 -27.34 -6.30 -12.49
N VAL A 81 -28.63 -6.57 -12.63
CA VAL A 81 -29.20 -7.11 -13.88
C VAL A 81 -29.07 -6.09 -15.02
N ILE A 82 -29.38 -4.81 -14.79
CA ILE A 82 -29.27 -3.76 -15.81
C ILE A 82 -27.81 -3.53 -16.19
N GLY A 83 -26.90 -3.39 -15.22
CA GLY A 83 -25.48 -3.22 -15.51
C GLY A 83 -24.86 -4.44 -16.20
N GLY A 84 -25.31 -5.65 -15.84
CA GLY A 84 -24.92 -6.89 -16.50
C GLY A 84 -25.39 -6.95 -17.94
N LEU A 85 -26.62 -6.49 -18.21
CA LEU A 85 -27.16 -6.36 -19.57
C LEU A 85 -26.37 -5.34 -20.40
N ILE A 86 -25.97 -4.20 -19.81
CA ILE A 86 -25.11 -3.21 -20.49
C ILE A 86 -23.81 -3.87 -20.94
N LEU A 87 -23.13 -4.62 -20.07
CA LEU A 87 -21.86 -5.26 -20.44
C LEU A 87 -22.02 -6.44 -21.38
N LEU A 88 -23.12 -7.18 -21.28
CA LEU A 88 -23.46 -8.20 -22.26
C LEU A 88 -23.58 -7.55 -23.65
N ILE A 89 -24.32 -6.44 -23.78
CA ILE A 89 -24.48 -5.73 -25.05
C ILE A 89 -23.14 -5.20 -25.57
N ILE A 90 -22.36 -4.52 -24.72
CA ILE A 90 -21.04 -4.00 -25.11
C ILE A 90 -20.11 -5.12 -25.58
N GLY A 91 -20.08 -6.25 -24.87
CA GLY A 91 -19.27 -7.40 -25.26
C GLY A 91 -19.77 -8.08 -26.53
N ILE A 92 -21.09 -8.16 -26.77
CA ILE A 92 -21.63 -8.65 -28.06
C ILE A 92 -21.20 -7.73 -29.21
N ILE A 93 -21.22 -6.42 -29.00
CA ILE A 93 -20.76 -5.44 -30.00
C ILE A 93 -19.28 -5.64 -30.29
N ASP A 94 -18.45 -5.84 -29.25
CA ASP A 94 -17.02 -6.12 -29.42
C ASP A 94 -16.76 -7.44 -30.17
N ASP A 95 -17.41 -8.52 -29.76
CA ASP A 95 -17.33 -9.83 -30.41
C ASP A 95 -17.70 -9.75 -31.91
N ARG A 96 -18.61 -8.84 -32.28
CA ARG A 96 -19.04 -8.62 -33.67
C ARG A 96 -18.08 -7.76 -34.49
N ILE A 97 -17.53 -6.71 -33.92
CA ILE A 97 -16.67 -5.75 -34.64
C ILE A 97 -15.21 -6.24 -34.68
N ALA A 98 -14.86 -7.25 -33.89
CA ALA A 98 -13.54 -7.90 -33.76
C ALA A 98 -12.38 -6.97 -33.30
N PHE A 99 -12.55 -5.65 -33.38
CA PHE A 99 -11.59 -4.65 -32.92
C PHE A 99 -12.30 -3.42 -32.34
N MET A 100 -12.78 -3.52 -31.09
CA MET A 100 -13.19 -2.33 -30.34
C MET A 100 -11.97 -1.71 -29.63
N PRO A 101 -11.75 -0.38 -29.75
CA PRO A 101 -10.74 0.31 -28.98
C PRO A 101 -10.93 0.13 -27.45
N PRO A 102 -9.86 -0.10 -26.66
CA PRO A 102 -9.98 -0.37 -25.23
C PRO A 102 -10.70 0.72 -24.42
N HIS A 103 -10.60 1.99 -24.85
CA HIS A 103 -11.27 3.09 -24.16
C HIS A 103 -12.80 3.05 -24.29
N ILE A 104 -13.34 2.48 -25.37
CA ILE A 104 -14.80 2.29 -25.54
C ILE A 104 -15.29 1.17 -24.60
N LYS A 105 -14.52 0.09 -24.47
CA LYS A 105 -14.82 -0.97 -23.50
C LYS A 105 -14.83 -0.42 -22.08
N LEU A 106 -13.83 0.39 -21.72
CA LEU A 106 -13.75 1.06 -20.42
C LEU A 106 -14.94 1.98 -20.18
N LEU A 107 -15.44 2.70 -21.21
CA LEU A 107 -16.64 3.52 -21.08
C LEU A 107 -17.89 2.67 -20.79
N GLY A 108 -18.06 1.53 -21.47
CA GLY A 108 -19.15 0.58 -21.19
C GLY A 108 -19.08 0.02 -19.75
N GLN A 109 -17.87 -0.35 -19.31
CA GLN A 109 -17.61 -0.79 -17.93
C GLN A 109 -17.93 0.30 -16.90
N LEU A 110 -17.56 1.55 -17.18
CA LEU A 110 -17.90 2.70 -16.34
C LEU A 110 -19.41 2.93 -16.28
N LEU A 111 -20.14 2.84 -17.39
CA LEU A 111 -21.59 2.97 -17.41
C LEU A 111 -22.30 1.88 -16.60
N ALA A 112 -21.83 0.64 -16.68
CA ALA A 112 -22.35 -0.45 -15.86
C ALA A 112 -22.07 -0.22 -14.36
N ALA A 113 -20.86 0.23 -14.01
CA ALA A 113 -20.49 0.55 -12.64
C ALA A 113 -21.30 1.73 -12.07
N LEU A 114 -21.51 2.79 -12.87
CA LEU A 114 -22.37 3.93 -12.53
C LEU A 114 -23.80 3.48 -12.24
N THR A 115 -24.33 2.55 -13.05
CA THR A 115 -25.66 1.98 -12.87
C THR A 115 -25.76 1.28 -11.52
N VAL A 116 -24.85 0.34 -11.22
CA VAL A 116 -24.87 -0.41 -9.96
C VAL A 116 -24.77 0.48 -8.72
N VAL A 117 -23.90 1.50 -8.77
CA VAL A 117 -23.76 2.48 -7.68
C VAL A 117 -25.02 3.33 -7.52
N LYS A 118 -25.66 3.76 -8.62
CA LYS A 118 -26.94 4.50 -8.57
C LYS A 118 -28.05 3.67 -7.91
N PHE A 119 -28.01 2.35 -8.06
CA PHE A 119 -28.95 1.41 -7.43
C PHE A 119 -28.52 0.98 -6.01
N GLY A 120 -27.55 1.68 -5.41
CA GLY A 120 -27.21 1.58 -3.98
C GLY A 120 -26.12 0.56 -3.65
N VAL A 121 -25.51 -0.09 -4.63
CA VAL A 121 -24.41 -1.04 -4.40
C VAL A 121 -23.09 -0.27 -4.35
N ARG A 122 -22.56 -0.11 -3.14
CA ARG A 122 -21.31 0.61 -2.88
C ARG A 122 -20.55 -0.04 -1.72
N VAL A 123 -19.25 0.17 -1.70
CA VAL A 123 -18.39 -0.30 -0.61
C VAL A 123 -18.81 0.33 0.71
N ALA A 124 -19.30 -0.49 1.65
CA ALA A 124 -19.92 0.00 2.88
C ALA A 124 -18.93 0.41 3.99
N PHE A 125 -17.68 -0.09 3.97
CA PHE A 125 -16.69 0.20 5.01
C PHE A 125 -16.00 1.57 4.88
N VAL A 126 -16.22 2.27 3.76
CA VAL A 126 -15.73 3.63 3.55
C VAL A 126 -16.86 4.59 3.90
N SER A 127 -16.68 5.34 5.00
CA SER A 127 -17.67 6.29 5.51
C SER A 127 -17.93 7.44 4.52
N ASP A 128 -16.88 7.93 3.86
CA ASP A 128 -17.00 8.96 2.84
C ASP A 128 -17.68 8.41 1.57
N VAL A 129 -18.80 9.02 1.20
CA VAL A 129 -19.65 8.56 0.11
C VAL A 129 -18.97 8.68 -1.25
N TYR A 130 -18.18 9.72 -1.50
CA TYR A 130 -17.49 9.90 -2.78
C TYR A 130 -16.30 8.95 -2.90
N LEU A 131 -15.56 8.75 -1.82
CA LEU A 131 -14.47 7.80 -1.77
C LEU A 131 -14.98 6.36 -1.90
N SER A 132 -16.09 6.03 -1.26
CA SER A 132 -16.81 4.75 -1.42
C SER A 132 -17.19 4.52 -2.89
N MET A 133 -17.75 5.52 -3.56
CA MET A 133 -18.07 5.45 -4.99
C MET A 133 -16.82 5.23 -5.85
N LEU A 134 -15.76 6.00 -5.61
CA LEU A 134 -14.50 5.89 -6.37
C LEU A 134 -13.89 4.48 -6.24
N PHE A 135 -13.81 3.94 -5.03
CA PHE A 135 -13.33 2.58 -4.81
C PHE A 135 -14.23 1.54 -5.45
N THR A 136 -15.55 1.73 -5.40
CA THR A 136 -16.52 0.82 -6.04
C THR A 136 -16.31 0.80 -7.56
N TYR A 137 -16.13 1.95 -8.21
CA TYR A 137 -15.87 2.02 -9.65
C TYR A 137 -14.55 1.34 -10.01
N PHE A 138 -13.48 1.64 -9.28
CA PHE A 138 -12.17 1.03 -9.51
C PHE A 138 -12.23 -0.50 -9.35
N TRP A 139 -12.90 -0.99 -8.31
CA TRP A 139 -13.07 -2.42 -8.06
C TRP A 139 -13.85 -3.11 -9.17
N ILE A 140 -15.02 -2.57 -9.55
CA ILE A 140 -15.87 -3.15 -10.61
C ILE A 140 -15.10 -3.25 -11.92
N ILE A 141 -14.50 -2.14 -12.37
CA ILE A 141 -13.75 -2.11 -13.63
C ILE A 141 -12.57 -3.09 -13.58
N SER A 142 -11.84 -3.16 -12.47
CA SER A 142 -10.67 -4.03 -12.34
C SER A 142 -11.04 -5.51 -12.41
N ILE A 143 -12.06 -5.95 -11.66
CA ILE A 143 -12.49 -7.35 -11.64
C ILE A 143 -13.16 -7.74 -12.96
N THR A 144 -13.93 -6.85 -13.60
CA THR A 144 -14.47 -7.07 -14.93
C THR A 144 -13.36 -7.34 -15.95
N ASN A 145 -12.30 -6.52 -15.96
CA ASN A 145 -11.15 -6.74 -16.84
C ASN A 145 -10.36 -8.00 -16.47
N ALA A 146 -10.29 -8.35 -15.19
CA ALA A 146 -9.59 -9.57 -14.77
C ALA A 146 -10.24 -10.83 -15.34
N PHE A 147 -11.57 -10.94 -15.34
CA PHE A 147 -12.27 -12.07 -15.97
C PHE A 147 -12.23 -12.02 -17.50
N ASN A 148 -12.31 -10.83 -18.10
CA ASN A 148 -12.15 -10.67 -19.55
C ASN A 148 -10.79 -11.17 -20.04
N LEU A 149 -9.71 -10.82 -19.33
CA LEU A 149 -8.35 -11.28 -19.64
C LEU A 149 -8.13 -12.78 -19.32
N LEU A 150 -8.84 -13.32 -18.33
CA LEU A 150 -8.77 -14.72 -17.94
C LEU A 150 -9.37 -15.66 -18.99
N ASP A 151 -10.32 -15.19 -19.82
CA ASP A 151 -10.98 -15.98 -20.87
C ASP A 151 -10.08 -16.22 -22.09
N ASN A 152 -8.94 -16.87 -21.87
CA ASN A 152 -7.91 -17.14 -22.88
C ASN A 152 -7.73 -18.64 -23.22
N MET A 153 -8.47 -19.53 -22.54
CA MET A 153 -8.40 -20.99 -22.75
C MET A 153 -9.76 -21.66 -22.51
N ASN A 154 -10.00 -22.80 -23.16
CA ASN A 154 -11.29 -23.50 -23.09
C ASN A 154 -11.60 -23.97 -21.67
N GLY A 155 -12.78 -23.58 -21.17
CA GLY A 155 -13.27 -23.89 -19.84
C GLY A 155 -12.71 -23.00 -18.74
N LEU A 156 -11.57 -22.33 -18.95
CA LEU A 156 -10.83 -21.65 -17.89
C LEU A 156 -11.68 -20.63 -17.13
N SER A 157 -12.21 -19.63 -17.84
CA SER A 157 -12.98 -18.55 -17.21
C SER A 157 -14.28 -19.06 -16.59
N ALA A 158 -15.05 -19.88 -17.33
CA ALA A 158 -16.30 -20.46 -16.85
C ALA A 158 -16.13 -21.34 -15.60
N GLY A 159 -15.07 -22.15 -15.53
CA GLY A 159 -14.84 -23.01 -14.37
C GLY A 159 -14.31 -22.27 -13.15
N VAL A 160 -13.39 -21.32 -13.34
CA VAL A 160 -12.94 -20.43 -12.25
C VAL A 160 -14.13 -19.62 -11.72
N ALA A 161 -14.99 -19.10 -12.60
CA ALA A 161 -16.24 -18.45 -12.25
C ALA A 161 -17.16 -19.41 -11.46
N GLY A 162 -17.46 -20.60 -11.99
CA GLY A 162 -18.32 -21.57 -11.30
C GLY A 162 -17.85 -21.89 -9.88
N ILE A 163 -16.55 -22.14 -9.68
CA ILE A 163 -15.96 -22.40 -8.37
C ILE A 163 -16.09 -21.18 -7.45
N SER A 164 -15.70 -20.00 -7.94
CA SER A 164 -15.77 -18.75 -7.17
C SER A 164 -17.20 -18.41 -6.74
N ALA A 165 -18.17 -18.64 -7.63
CA ALA A 165 -19.59 -18.43 -7.38
C ALA A 165 -20.15 -19.39 -6.31
N VAL A 166 -19.75 -20.67 -6.32
CA VAL A 166 -20.12 -21.60 -5.24
C VAL A 166 -19.55 -21.12 -3.91
N ILE A 167 -18.28 -20.73 -3.87
CA ILE A 167 -17.64 -20.26 -2.63
C ILE A 167 -18.31 -18.98 -2.10
N PHE A 168 -18.57 -17.99 -2.96
CA PHE A 168 -19.33 -16.81 -2.58
C PHE A 168 -20.74 -17.16 -2.08
N GLY A 169 -21.42 -18.10 -2.75
CA GLY A 169 -22.73 -18.57 -2.36
C GLY A 169 -22.75 -19.18 -0.96
N LEU A 170 -21.76 -20.03 -0.66
CA LEU A 170 -21.62 -20.67 0.64
C LEU A 170 -21.20 -19.65 1.74
N LEU A 171 -20.28 -18.73 1.46
CA LEU A 171 -19.82 -17.71 2.42
C LEU A 171 -20.94 -16.71 2.78
N SER A 172 -21.69 -16.28 1.78
CA SER A 172 -22.84 -15.41 1.99
C SER A 172 -23.96 -16.14 2.74
N LEU A 173 -24.20 -17.42 2.44
CA LEU A 173 -25.13 -18.25 3.21
C LEU A 173 -24.71 -18.38 4.68
N TYR A 174 -23.42 -18.62 4.94
CA TYR A 174 -22.86 -18.67 6.29
C TYR A 174 -23.07 -17.35 7.05
N ASN A 175 -22.92 -16.22 6.36
CA ASN A 175 -23.15 -14.89 6.91
C ASN A 175 -24.63 -14.45 6.94
N GLY A 176 -25.58 -15.34 6.63
CA GLY A 176 -27.01 -15.05 6.64
C GLY A 176 -27.51 -14.15 5.50
N GLN A 177 -26.75 -14.01 4.41
CA GLN A 177 -27.03 -13.10 3.30
C GLN A 177 -27.66 -13.85 2.12
N LEU A 178 -28.96 -14.12 2.22
CA LEU A 178 -29.67 -14.98 1.27
C LEU A 178 -29.72 -14.40 -0.16
N ALA A 179 -29.87 -13.07 -0.31
CA ALA A 179 -29.87 -12.44 -1.63
C ALA A 179 -28.52 -12.57 -2.37
N VAL A 180 -27.40 -12.36 -1.66
CA VAL A 180 -26.04 -12.50 -2.21
C VAL A 180 -25.76 -13.97 -2.54
N SER A 181 -26.24 -14.87 -1.69
CA SER A 181 -26.14 -16.32 -1.88
C SER A 181 -26.89 -16.77 -3.13
N LEU A 182 -28.11 -16.27 -3.33
CA LEU A 182 -28.94 -16.58 -4.49
C LEU A 182 -28.28 -16.12 -5.80
N LEU A 183 -27.79 -14.87 -5.86
CA LEU A 183 -27.05 -14.35 -7.02
C LEU A 183 -25.84 -15.23 -7.34
N SER A 184 -25.11 -15.64 -6.31
CA SER A 184 -23.91 -16.47 -6.46
C SER A 184 -24.26 -17.86 -6.99
N PHE A 185 -25.27 -18.53 -6.43
CA PHE A 185 -25.69 -19.86 -6.90
C PHE A 185 -26.32 -19.84 -8.29
N ALA A 186 -27.09 -18.79 -8.63
CA ALA A 186 -27.60 -18.58 -9.99
C ALA A 186 -26.43 -18.44 -10.99
N LEU A 187 -25.39 -17.69 -10.65
CA LEU A 187 -24.21 -17.53 -11.51
C LEU A 187 -23.43 -18.84 -11.62
N ALA A 188 -23.26 -19.57 -10.52
CA ALA A 188 -22.60 -20.88 -10.49
C ALA A 188 -23.29 -21.90 -11.40
N GLY A 189 -24.61 -22.01 -11.30
CA GLY A 189 -25.41 -22.88 -12.15
C GLY A 189 -25.19 -22.58 -13.63
N GLY A 190 -25.33 -21.32 -14.03
CA GLY A 190 -25.16 -20.88 -15.42
C GLY A 190 -23.75 -21.18 -15.96
N CYS A 191 -22.72 -20.95 -15.14
CA CYS A 191 -21.34 -21.28 -15.49
C CYS A 191 -21.13 -22.79 -15.69
N PHE A 192 -21.60 -23.65 -14.77
CA PHE A 192 -21.42 -25.10 -14.90
C PHE A 192 -22.26 -25.71 -16.02
N GLY A 193 -23.48 -25.21 -16.26
CA GLY A 193 -24.31 -25.62 -17.39
C GLY A 193 -23.66 -25.28 -18.73
N PHE A 194 -23.07 -24.08 -18.84
CA PHE A 194 -22.30 -23.67 -20.02
C PHE A 194 -20.99 -24.45 -20.18
N LEU A 195 -20.31 -24.79 -19.07
CA LEU A 195 -19.00 -25.44 -19.08
C LEU A 195 -18.99 -26.76 -19.86
N LYS A 196 -20.10 -27.51 -19.88
CA LYS A 196 -20.24 -28.74 -20.68
C LYS A 196 -20.04 -28.53 -22.18
N HIS A 197 -20.40 -27.36 -22.70
CA HIS A 197 -20.29 -27.00 -24.11
C HIS A 197 -18.97 -26.32 -24.47
N ASN A 198 -18.21 -25.89 -23.45
CA ASN A 198 -16.98 -25.13 -23.59
C ASN A 198 -15.71 -25.94 -23.23
N PHE A 199 -15.78 -26.84 -22.24
CA PHE A 199 -14.65 -27.63 -21.76
C PHE A 199 -14.72 -29.10 -22.23
N PRO A 200 -13.58 -29.74 -22.58
CA PRO A 200 -12.27 -29.17 -22.92
C PRO A 200 -12.12 -28.84 -24.41
N LYS A 201 -13.06 -29.30 -25.25
CA LYS A 201 -13.15 -28.97 -26.67
C LYS A 201 -14.37 -28.07 -26.88
N ALA A 202 -14.15 -26.78 -27.02
CA ALA A 202 -15.26 -25.83 -27.10
C ALA A 202 -16.07 -26.02 -28.39
N SER A 203 -17.39 -26.14 -28.22
CA SER A 203 -18.37 -26.04 -29.31
C SER A 203 -18.83 -24.59 -29.54
N ILE A 204 -18.62 -23.73 -28.53
CA ILE A 204 -18.91 -22.30 -28.48
C ILE A 204 -17.98 -21.66 -27.44
N PHE A 205 -17.50 -20.44 -27.72
CA PHE A 205 -16.73 -19.62 -26.80
C PHE A 205 -17.63 -18.68 -26.02
N MET A 206 -17.20 -18.34 -24.80
CA MET A 206 -17.91 -17.41 -23.92
C MET A 206 -17.96 -16.01 -24.55
N GLY A 207 -16.83 -15.55 -25.09
CA GLY A 207 -16.69 -14.25 -25.74
C GLY A 207 -16.57 -13.10 -24.73
N ASP A 208 -16.29 -11.90 -25.22
CA ASP A 208 -16.20 -10.70 -24.40
C ASP A 208 -17.53 -10.40 -23.70
N ALA A 209 -18.66 -10.73 -24.34
CA ALA A 209 -20.00 -10.65 -23.77
C ALA A 209 -20.11 -11.39 -22.42
N GLY A 210 -19.65 -12.64 -22.36
CA GLY A 210 -19.79 -13.46 -21.16
C GLY A 210 -18.76 -13.13 -20.09
N SER A 211 -17.51 -12.92 -20.49
CA SER A 211 -16.42 -12.67 -19.55
C SER A 211 -16.58 -11.33 -18.83
N MET A 212 -17.02 -10.28 -19.53
CA MET A 212 -17.32 -8.98 -18.92
C MET A 212 -18.54 -9.05 -17.99
N PHE A 213 -19.62 -9.72 -18.41
CA PHE A 213 -20.80 -9.92 -17.58
C PHE A 213 -20.48 -10.65 -16.27
N ILE A 214 -19.73 -11.76 -16.36
CA ILE A 214 -19.33 -12.56 -15.19
C ILE A 214 -18.47 -11.73 -14.24
N GLY A 215 -17.42 -11.09 -14.75
CA GLY A 215 -16.52 -10.30 -13.91
C GLY A 215 -17.23 -9.15 -13.20
N PHE A 216 -18.12 -8.44 -13.90
CA PHE A 216 -18.95 -7.39 -13.29
C PHE A 216 -19.92 -7.93 -12.23
N THR A 217 -20.54 -9.08 -12.49
CA THR A 217 -21.48 -9.70 -11.54
C THR A 217 -20.75 -10.11 -10.27
N PHE A 218 -19.55 -10.70 -10.38
CA PHE A 218 -18.69 -10.98 -9.22
C PHE A 218 -18.29 -9.73 -8.46
N ALA A 219 -17.87 -8.69 -9.18
CA ALA A 219 -17.48 -7.45 -8.53
C ALA A 219 -18.66 -6.84 -7.74
N SER A 220 -19.87 -6.92 -8.30
CA SER A 220 -21.09 -6.46 -7.66
C SER A 220 -21.48 -7.34 -6.45
N ILE A 221 -21.38 -8.66 -6.56
CA ILE A 221 -21.58 -9.60 -5.44
C ILE A 221 -20.59 -9.31 -4.31
N ALA A 222 -19.32 -9.09 -4.64
CA ALA A 222 -18.26 -8.75 -3.70
C ALA A 222 -18.52 -7.44 -2.94
N VAL A 223 -19.09 -6.43 -3.62
CA VAL A 223 -19.42 -5.12 -3.01
C VAL A 223 -20.72 -5.18 -2.22
N LEU A 224 -21.73 -5.90 -2.72
CA LEU A 224 -23.03 -6.07 -2.06
C LEU A 224 -22.92 -6.92 -0.79
N GLY A 225 -21.99 -7.88 -0.76
CA GLY A 225 -21.77 -8.76 0.37
C GLY A 225 -21.15 -8.07 1.59
N SER A 226 -21.74 -8.32 2.77
CA SER A 226 -21.23 -7.96 4.08
C SER A 226 -20.36 -9.10 4.65
N TRP A 227 -19.08 -9.12 4.31
CA TRP A 227 -18.16 -10.21 4.67
C TRP A 227 -17.73 -10.11 6.14
N LYS A 228 -18.53 -10.65 7.07
CA LYS A 228 -18.22 -10.60 8.50
C LYS A 228 -17.08 -11.56 8.81
N THR A 229 -16.12 -11.10 9.60
CA THR A 229 -15.04 -11.91 10.19
C THR A 229 -14.84 -11.45 11.64
N PRO A 230 -14.18 -12.22 12.52
CA PRO A 230 -13.91 -11.80 13.90
C PRO A 230 -13.14 -10.48 14.01
N ASN A 231 -12.38 -10.10 12.98
CA ASN A 231 -11.70 -8.82 12.89
C ASN A 231 -12.08 -8.10 11.59
N VAL A 232 -12.81 -6.99 11.72
CA VAL A 232 -13.31 -6.17 10.59
C VAL A 232 -12.23 -5.82 9.56
N THR A 233 -10.97 -5.72 9.98
CA THR A 233 -9.82 -5.46 9.08
C THR A 233 -9.63 -6.55 8.01
N PHE A 234 -9.98 -7.81 8.31
CA PHE A 234 -9.83 -8.93 7.36
C PHE A 234 -11.06 -9.16 6.49
N SER A 235 -12.18 -8.48 6.75
CA SER A 235 -13.41 -8.59 5.95
C SER A 235 -13.19 -8.29 4.47
N ILE A 236 -12.33 -7.33 4.14
CA ILE A 236 -11.97 -6.99 2.76
C ILE A 236 -11.16 -8.10 2.05
N MET A 237 -10.46 -8.95 2.80
CA MET A 237 -9.66 -10.04 2.24
C MET A 237 -10.51 -11.19 1.73
N VAL A 238 -11.72 -11.38 2.26
CA VAL A 238 -12.62 -12.47 1.85
C VAL A 238 -12.93 -12.45 0.34
N PRO A 239 -13.52 -11.37 -0.24
CA PRO A 239 -13.78 -11.33 -1.67
C PRO A 239 -12.49 -11.30 -2.52
N ILE A 240 -11.40 -10.74 -1.99
CA ILE A 240 -10.09 -10.75 -2.66
C ILE A 240 -9.56 -12.18 -2.78
N LEU A 241 -9.67 -13.00 -1.74
CA LEU A 241 -9.23 -14.40 -1.75
C LEU A 241 -10.07 -15.25 -2.70
N VAL A 242 -11.40 -15.09 -2.69
CA VAL A 242 -12.28 -15.81 -3.63
C VAL A 242 -11.94 -15.48 -5.09
N LEU A 243 -11.60 -14.22 -5.38
CA LEU A 243 -11.22 -13.75 -6.72
C LEU A 243 -9.70 -13.69 -6.93
N ALA A 244 -8.90 -14.31 -6.05
CA ALA A 244 -7.46 -14.09 -6.04
C ALA A 244 -6.79 -14.61 -7.31
N TYR A 245 -7.31 -15.66 -7.94
CA TYR A 245 -6.72 -16.19 -9.18
C TYR A 245 -6.84 -15.22 -10.38
N PRO A 246 -8.03 -14.72 -10.77
CA PRO A 246 -8.15 -13.66 -11.78
C PRO A 246 -7.29 -12.43 -11.50
N ILE A 247 -7.25 -11.99 -10.24
CA ILE A 247 -6.44 -10.86 -9.79
C ILE A 247 -4.94 -11.16 -9.97
N PHE A 248 -4.50 -12.35 -9.55
CA PHE A 248 -3.13 -12.82 -9.67
C PHE A 248 -2.66 -12.87 -11.13
N ASP A 249 -3.45 -13.46 -12.03
CA ASP A 249 -3.09 -13.56 -13.46
C ASP A 249 -2.92 -12.17 -14.09
N THR A 250 -3.91 -11.30 -13.88
CA THR A 250 -3.89 -9.92 -14.41
C THR A 250 -2.71 -9.13 -13.85
N THR A 251 -2.41 -9.30 -12.56
CA THR A 251 -1.27 -8.66 -11.89
C THR A 251 0.06 -9.16 -12.44
N LEU A 252 0.21 -10.49 -12.58
CA LEU A 252 1.41 -11.11 -13.16
C LEU A 252 1.67 -10.57 -14.57
N VAL A 253 0.65 -10.60 -15.43
CA VAL A 253 0.75 -10.12 -16.81
C VAL A 253 1.10 -8.64 -16.85
N SER A 254 0.42 -7.81 -16.05
CA SER A 254 0.67 -6.36 -16.01
C SER A 254 2.09 -6.03 -15.55
N ILE A 255 2.56 -6.66 -14.47
CA ILE A 255 3.93 -6.48 -13.96
C ILE A 255 4.96 -6.91 -15.01
N MET A 256 4.75 -8.06 -15.64
CA MET A 256 5.67 -8.58 -16.65
C MET A 256 5.74 -7.68 -17.89
N ARG A 257 4.60 -7.16 -18.36
CA ARG A 257 4.55 -6.21 -19.49
C ARG A 257 5.24 -4.89 -19.15
N VAL A 258 4.93 -4.29 -18.00
CA VAL A 258 5.58 -3.04 -17.54
C VAL A 258 7.08 -3.23 -17.38
N SER A 259 7.53 -4.37 -16.83
CA SER A 259 8.96 -4.68 -16.68
C SER A 259 9.71 -4.76 -18.02
N ARG A 260 9.00 -4.98 -19.13
CA ARG A 260 9.50 -5.05 -20.51
C ARG A 260 9.31 -3.75 -21.29
N GLY A 261 8.72 -2.72 -20.69
CA GLY A 261 8.31 -1.51 -21.40
C GLY A 261 7.18 -1.74 -22.41
N GLN A 262 6.39 -2.81 -22.23
CA GLN A 262 5.24 -3.12 -23.06
C GLN A 262 3.96 -2.52 -22.47
N SER A 263 3.00 -2.19 -23.33
CA SER A 263 1.69 -1.72 -22.91
C SER A 263 0.91 -2.82 -22.19
N ILE A 264 0.28 -2.49 -21.05
CA ILE A 264 -0.59 -3.40 -20.29
C ILE A 264 -1.82 -3.79 -21.13
N PHE A 265 -2.27 -2.92 -22.04
CA PHE A 265 -3.45 -3.11 -22.89
C PHE A 265 -3.19 -3.96 -24.15
N ALA A 266 -1.96 -4.41 -24.38
CA ALA A 266 -1.64 -5.25 -25.53
C ALA A 266 -2.09 -6.70 -25.29
N GLY A 267 -2.87 -7.30 -26.18
CA GLY A 267 -3.20 -8.73 -26.08
C GLY A 267 -1.98 -9.64 -26.32
N GLY A 268 -1.89 -10.78 -25.63
CA GLY A 268 -0.73 -11.69 -25.72
C GLY A 268 -0.97 -13.08 -25.12
N LYS A 269 -0.03 -14.02 -25.39
CA LYS A 269 -0.02 -15.40 -24.81
C LYS A 269 0.81 -15.48 -23.51
N ASP A 270 0.93 -14.38 -22.80
CA ASP A 270 1.77 -14.20 -21.61
C ASP A 270 1.03 -14.39 -20.28
N HIS A 271 -0.20 -14.90 -20.33
CA HIS A 271 -1.01 -15.29 -19.17
C HIS A 271 -0.46 -16.55 -18.48
N SER A 272 -0.75 -16.68 -17.19
CA SER A 272 -0.35 -17.82 -16.34
C SER A 272 -0.72 -19.18 -16.94
N SER A 273 -1.90 -19.27 -17.56
CA SER A 273 -2.44 -20.45 -18.22
C SER A 273 -1.56 -20.93 -19.39
N HIS A 274 -1.13 -20.02 -20.26
CA HIS A 274 -0.18 -20.30 -21.34
C HIS A 274 1.25 -20.57 -20.85
N ARG A 275 1.66 -19.97 -19.73
CA ARG A 275 2.94 -20.27 -19.09
C ARG A 275 2.97 -21.68 -18.51
N LEU A 276 1.86 -22.18 -17.97
CA LEU A 276 1.72 -23.56 -17.55
C LEU A 276 1.84 -24.52 -18.74
N ILE A 277 1.23 -24.20 -19.88
CA ILE A 277 1.44 -24.98 -21.12
C ILE A 277 2.91 -24.98 -21.52
N SER A 278 3.58 -23.83 -21.42
CA SER A 278 5.01 -23.69 -21.73
C SER A 278 5.91 -24.48 -20.77
N LEU A 279 5.42 -24.83 -19.57
CA LEU A 279 6.05 -25.74 -18.62
C LEU A 279 5.80 -27.23 -18.93
N GLY A 280 5.07 -27.55 -20.00
CA GLY A 280 4.77 -28.92 -20.43
C GLY A 280 3.40 -29.44 -20.00
N PHE A 281 2.53 -28.60 -19.43
CA PHE A 281 1.15 -29.00 -19.15
C PHE A 281 0.35 -29.09 -20.45
N SER A 282 -0.57 -30.06 -20.54
CA SER A 282 -1.63 -29.98 -21.56
C SER A 282 -2.65 -28.91 -21.17
N GLU A 283 -3.38 -28.35 -22.13
CA GLU A 283 -4.45 -27.36 -21.87
C GLU A 283 -5.42 -27.83 -20.78
N LYS A 284 -5.91 -29.08 -20.87
CA LYS A 284 -6.78 -29.68 -19.85
C LYS A 284 -6.10 -29.72 -18.47
N LYS A 285 -4.82 -30.11 -18.39
CA LYS A 285 -4.08 -30.18 -17.11
C LYS A 285 -3.86 -28.79 -16.52
N ALA A 286 -3.55 -27.78 -17.35
CA ALA A 286 -3.38 -26.40 -16.91
C ALA A 286 -4.69 -25.86 -16.33
N VAL A 287 -5.82 -26.04 -17.02
CA VAL A 287 -7.14 -25.59 -16.55
C VAL A 287 -7.53 -26.27 -15.23
N MET A 288 -7.35 -27.60 -15.12
CA MET A 288 -7.64 -28.33 -13.88
C MET A 288 -6.74 -27.91 -12.71
N PHE A 289 -5.47 -27.61 -12.97
CA PHE A 289 -4.56 -27.09 -11.94
C PHE A 289 -5.00 -25.71 -11.47
N ILE A 290 -5.48 -24.85 -12.37
CA ILE A 290 -6.01 -23.55 -12.03
C ILE A 290 -7.30 -23.68 -11.20
N TYR A 291 -8.20 -24.60 -11.55
CA TYR A 291 -9.39 -24.88 -10.73
C TYR A 291 -9.03 -25.29 -9.31
N LEU A 292 -8.01 -26.13 -9.15
CA LEU A 292 -7.52 -26.53 -7.84
C LEU A 292 -7.01 -25.32 -7.05
N ILE A 293 -6.24 -24.44 -7.68
CA ILE A 293 -5.77 -23.19 -7.03
C ILE A 293 -6.97 -22.31 -6.64
N SER A 294 -7.93 -22.08 -7.54
CA SER A 294 -9.13 -21.30 -7.25
C SER A 294 -9.94 -21.89 -6.09
N LEU A 295 -10.03 -23.21 -5.99
CA LEU A 295 -10.68 -23.89 -4.88
C LEU A 295 -9.93 -23.68 -3.56
N ILE A 296 -8.60 -23.86 -3.54
CA ILE A 296 -7.77 -23.63 -2.34
C ILE A 296 -7.90 -22.19 -1.85
N LEU A 297 -7.84 -21.21 -2.77
CA LEU A 297 -8.03 -19.79 -2.46
C LEU A 297 -9.44 -19.52 -1.93
N GLY A 298 -10.47 -20.11 -2.52
CA GLY A 298 -11.84 -20.00 -2.02
C GLY A 298 -12.03 -20.61 -0.62
N VAL A 299 -11.49 -21.81 -0.38
CA VAL A 299 -11.53 -22.46 0.94
C VAL A 299 -10.76 -21.65 1.99
N SER A 300 -9.67 -21.00 1.61
CA SER A 300 -8.95 -20.13 2.54
C SER A 300 -9.77 -18.92 2.99
N ALA A 301 -10.66 -18.40 2.14
CA ALA A 301 -11.57 -17.33 2.51
C ALA A 301 -12.55 -17.78 3.60
N PHE A 302 -12.97 -19.06 3.59
CA PHE A 302 -13.72 -19.67 4.71
C PHE A 302 -12.89 -19.73 5.99
N ILE A 303 -11.64 -20.19 5.91
CA ILE A 303 -10.75 -20.28 7.07
C ILE A 303 -10.60 -18.89 7.71
N VAL A 304 -10.31 -17.86 6.92
CA VAL A 304 -10.20 -16.47 7.40
C VAL A 304 -11.50 -15.98 8.03
N THR A 305 -12.66 -16.40 7.50
CA THR A 305 -13.97 -16.01 8.02
C THR A 305 -14.25 -16.56 9.41
N ILE A 306 -13.72 -17.75 9.75
CA ILE A 306 -14.01 -18.45 11.01
C ILE A 306 -12.85 -18.41 12.02
N SER A 307 -11.66 -17.97 11.61
CA SER A 307 -10.46 -18.01 12.44
C SER A 307 -10.30 -16.77 13.32
N ASP A 308 -9.58 -16.93 14.44
CA ASP A 308 -9.08 -15.80 15.20
C ASP A 308 -8.12 -14.93 14.36
N PRO A 309 -7.87 -13.67 14.76
CA PRO A 309 -7.10 -12.73 13.95
C PRO A 309 -5.67 -13.19 13.63
N VAL A 310 -5.01 -13.92 14.53
CA VAL A 310 -3.63 -14.38 14.33
C VAL A 310 -3.62 -15.50 13.28
N SER A 311 -4.49 -16.51 13.45
CA SER A 311 -4.62 -17.61 12.49
C SER A 311 -5.06 -17.14 11.10
N ALA A 312 -5.95 -16.15 11.03
CA ALA A 312 -6.34 -15.50 9.79
C ALA A 312 -5.14 -14.80 9.11
N ALA A 313 -4.36 -14.02 9.85
CA ALA A 313 -3.18 -13.34 9.34
C ALA A 313 -2.10 -14.32 8.82
N ILE A 314 -1.87 -15.42 9.55
CA ILE A 314 -0.95 -16.48 9.12
C ILE A 314 -1.44 -17.12 7.81
N SER A 315 -2.73 -17.46 7.74
CA SER A 315 -3.33 -18.08 6.54
C SER A 315 -3.20 -17.17 5.32
N ILE A 316 -3.57 -15.89 5.48
CA ILE A 316 -3.45 -14.87 4.44
C ILE A 316 -2.00 -14.75 3.97
N SER A 317 -1.05 -14.62 4.91
CA SER A 317 0.38 -14.48 4.61
C SER A 317 0.93 -15.69 3.86
N ALA A 318 0.56 -16.91 4.27
CA ALA A 318 0.97 -18.14 3.60
C ALA A 318 0.47 -18.19 2.15
N ILE A 319 -0.77 -17.77 1.90
CA ILE A 319 -1.35 -17.76 0.55
C ILE A 319 -0.68 -16.72 -0.33
N PHE A 320 -0.46 -15.51 0.18
CA PHE A 320 0.27 -14.49 -0.55
C PHE A 320 1.68 -14.97 -0.90
N LEU A 321 2.37 -15.63 0.03
CA LEU A 321 3.67 -16.23 -0.23
C LEU A 321 3.61 -17.32 -1.32
N LEU A 322 2.62 -18.22 -1.29
CA LEU A 322 2.44 -19.27 -2.29
C LEU A 322 2.15 -18.71 -3.69
N LEU A 323 1.21 -17.76 -3.79
CA LEU A 323 0.90 -17.07 -5.04
C LEU A 323 2.12 -16.32 -5.56
N PHE A 324 2.86 -15.69 -4.66
CA PHE A 324 4.07 -14.97 -5.02
C PHE A 324 5.16 -15.91 -5.56
N ILE A 325 5.41 -17.06 -4.90
CA ILE A 325 6.35 -18.10 -5.38
C ILE A 325 5.91 -18.61 -6.76
N LEU A 326 4.62 -18.88 -6.94
CA LEU A 326 4.05 -19.30 -8.21
C LEU A 326 4.26 -18.22 -9.29
N GLY A 327 3.97 -16.97 -8.97
CA GLY A 327 4.16 -15.81 -9.85
C GLY A 327 5.61 -15.67 -10.31
N VAL A 328 6.56 -15.81 -9.39
CA VAL A 328 8.00 -15.84 -9.70
C VAL A 328 8.33 -17.02 -10.62
N ARG A 329 7.87 -18.23 -10.30
CA ARG A 329 8.13 -19.42 -11.13
C ARG A 329 7.63 -19.22 -12.56
N LEU A 330 6.41 -18.71 -12.72
CA LEU A 330 5.80 -18.41 -14.02
C LEU A 330 6.48 -17.24 -14.73
N ALA A 331 6.98 -16.23 -13.99
CA ALA A 331 7.78 -15.13 -14.54
C ALA A 331 9.08 -15.61 -15.21
N LEU A 332 9.71 -16.65 -14.65
CA LEU A 332 10.95 -17.24 -15.17
C LEU A 332 10.75 -18.01 -16.49
N VAL A 333 9.61 -18.68 -16.67
CA VAL A 333 9.30 -19.44 -17.91
C VAL A 333 9.40 -18.57 -19.15
N ASP A 334 8.84 -17.38 -19.03
CA ASP A 334 8.79 -16.35 -20.05
C ASP A 334 10.18 -15.84 -20.46
N ALA A 335 11.15 -15.85 -19.54
CA ALA A 335 12.54 -15.50 -19.84
C ALA A 335 13.21 -16.56 -20.73
N ASN A 336 12.91 -17.84 -20.49
CA ASN A 336 13.44 -18.96 -21.25
C ASN A 336 12.76 -19.09 -22.63
N PHE A 337 11.47 -18.76 -22.74
CA PHE A 337 10.72 -18.84 -24.00
C PHE A 337 11.21 -17.83 -25.05
N GLU A 338 11.48 -16.58 -24.64
CA GLU A 338 12.13 -15.57 -25.50
C GLU A 338 13.53 -16.00 -25.94
N GLU A 339 14.30 -16.64 -25.05
CA GLU A 339 15.63 -17.16 -25.39
C GLU A 339 15.58 -18.30 -26.41
N TRP A 340 14.64 -19.23 -26.24
CA TRP A 340 14.41 -20.34 -27.17
C TRP A 340 13.86 -19.86 -28.52
N ARG A 341 12.88 -18.94 -28.52
CA ARG A 341 12.28 -18.40 -29.75
C ARG A 341 13.30 -17.58 -30.53
N LEU A 342 14.15 -16.81 -29.85
CA LEU A 342 15.27 -16.09 -30.47
C LEU A 342 16.33 -17.06 -31.01
N LYS A 343 16.71 -18.11 -30.25
CA LYS A 343 17.64 -19.16 -30.74
C LYS A 343 17.10 -19.85 -31.98
N ARG A 344 15.81 -20.19 -32.00
CA ARG A 344 15.14 -20.86 -33.12
C ARG A 344 14.91 -19.92 -34.31
N TRP A 345 14.58 -18.66 -34.07
CA TRP A 345 14.46 -17.62 -35.10
C TRP A 345 15.81 -17.28 -35.72
N LEU A 346 16.87 -17.19 -34.91
CA LEU A 346 18.24 -17.05 -35.38
C LEU A 346 18.60 -18.27 -36.21
N GLN A 347 18.46 -19.50 -35.68
CA GLN A 347 18.75 -20.75 -36.41
C GLN A 347 17.97 -20.89 -37.73
N ALA A 348 16.73 -20.42 -37.79
CA ALA A 348 15.91 -20.40 -39.00
C ALA A 348 16.32 -19.31 -40.02
N ARG A 349 17.16 -18.35 -39.63
CA ARG A 349 17.62 -17.23 -40.48
C ARG A 349 19.15 -17.12 -40.61
N TRP A 350 19.91 -18.17 -40.29
CA TRP A 350 21.37 -18.19 -40.50
C TRP A 350 21.73 -18.34 -41.99
N ILE A 351 21.56 -17.25 -42.76
CA ILE A 351 22.52 -16.77 -43.76
C ILE A 351 22.73 -15.29 -43.51
N LYS A 352 24.00 -14.90 -43.32
CA LYS A 352 24.56 -13.54 -43.31
C LYS A 352 23.87 -12.55 -42.37
N TYR A 353 24.41 -12.36 -41.17
CA TYR A 353 24.83 -11.04 -40.67
C TYR A 353 25.43 -11.24 -39.27
N LYS A 354 26.77 -11.13 -39.18
CA LYS A 354 27.46 -10.89 -37.90
C LYS A 354 27.09 -9.48 -37.44
N MET A 355 26.11 -9.36 -36.55
CA MET A 355 25.89 -8.10 -35.81
C MET A 355 26.74 -8.07 -34.54
N PRO A 356 27.29 -6.90 -34.15
CA PRO A 356 28.00 -6.74 -32.89
C PRO A 356 26.99 -6.83 -31.74
N PHE A 357 27.20 -7.78 -30.84
CA PHE A 357 26.31 -8.04 -29.71
C PHE A 357 26.50 -6.95 -28.64
N TYR A 358 25.66 -5.92 -28.64
CA TYR A 358 25.54 -4.95 -27.54
C TYR A 358 24.10 -4.92 -27.01
N SER A 359 23.79 -5.83 -26.09
CA SER A 359 23.02 -5.54 -24.87
C SER A 359 23.02 -6.78 -23.99
N ARG A 360 23.52 -6.66 -22.75
CA ARG A 360 23.38 -7.69 -21.71
C ARG A 360 21.89 -7.94 -21.47
N ARG A 361 21.32 -8.97 -22.12
CA ARG A 361 19.98 -9.49 -21.78
C ARG A 361 20.11 -10.19 -20.43
N LYS A 362 19.45 -9.63 -19.41
CA LYS A 362 19.38 -10.21 -18.06
C LYS A 362 18.77 -11.61 -18.10
N THR A 363 19.41 -12.57 -17.41
CA THR A 363 18.90 -13.94 -17.21
C THR A 363 17.56 -13.93 -16.46
N GLY A 364 16.81 -15.04 -16.46
CA GLY A 364 15.52 -15.13 -15.77
C GLY A 364 15.59 -14.67 -14.30
N GLY A 365 16.60 -15.12 -13.55
CA GLY A 365 16.81 -14.71 -12.15
C GLY A 365 17.12 -13.22 -11.99
N GLU A 366 17.94 -12.65 -12.88
CA GLU A 366 18.27 -11.21 -12.87
C GLU A 366 17.06 -10.32 -13.22
N ARG A 367 16.09 -10.84 -13.99
CA ARG A 367 14.82 -10.14 -14.28
C ARG A 367 13.91 -10.11 -13.06
N THR A 368 13.74 -11.25 -12.37
CA THR A 368 12.90 -11.29 -11.17
C THR A 368 13.46 -10.41 -10.06
N ALA A 369 14.78 -10.41 -9.87
CA ALA A 369 15.44 -9.51 -8.93
C ALA A 369 15.18 -8.03 -9.26
N PHE A 370 15.19 -7.67 -10.55
CA PHE A 370 14.85 -6.31 -11.01
C PHE A 370 13.39 -5.92 -10.75
N ILE A 371 12.46 -6.86 -10.96
CA ILE A 371 11.03 -6.65 -10.66
C ILE A 371 10.84 -6.43 -9.16
N CYS A 372 11.43 -7.29 -8.33
CA CYS A 372 11.38 -7.14 -6.88
C CYS A 372 11.92 -5.78 -6.43
N ASP A 373 13.08 -5.35 -6.96
CA ASP A 373 13.63 -4.01 -6.69
C ASP A 373 12.67 -2.89 -7.07
N LYS A 374 11.94 -3.04 -8.18
CA LYS A 374 10.96 -2.05 -8.62
C LYS A 374 9.74 -2.03 -7.71
N ILE A 375 9.18 -3.18 -7.34
CA ILE A 375 8.05 -3.25 -6.42
C ILE A 375 8.46 -2.63 -5.08
N THR A 376 9.61 -3.01 -4.51
CA THR A 376 10.11 -2.39 -3.28
C THR A 376 10.27 -0.88 -3.42
N GLU A 377 10.85 -0.37 -4.52
CA GLU A 377 10.98 1.08 -4.77
C GLU A 377 9.62 1.81 -4.79
N TRP A 378 8.64 1.29 -5.54
CA TRP A 378 7.32 1.91 -5.64
C TRP A 378 6.55 1.82 -4.32
N SER A 379 6.61 0.69 -3.63
CA SER A 379 5.97 0.49 -2.33
C SER A 379 6.56 1.40 -1.25
N LEU A 380 7.89 1.59 -1.21
CA LEU A 380 8.52 2.56 -0.30
C LEU A 380 8.07 4.00 -0.60
N CYS A 381 7.99 4.39 -1.88
CA CYS A 381 7.47 5.70 -2.25
C CYS A 381 5.98 5.86 -1.90
N ALA A 382 5.18 4.82 -2.09
CA ALA A 382 3.75 4.82 -1.72
C ALA A 382 3.55 4.90 -0.20
N ALA A 383 4.40 4.23 0.58
CA ALA A 383 4.38 4.33 2.04
C ALA A 383 4.57 5.77 2.51
N ILE A 384 5.51 6.53 1.93
CA ILE A 384 5.72 7.96 2.23
C ILE A 384 4.48 8.81 1.94
N ILE A 385 3.79 8.55 0.83
CA ILE A 385 2.54 9.24 0.48
C ILE A 385 1.41 8.84 1.44
N ALA A 386 1.43 7.60 1.93
CA ALA A 386 0.43 7.07 2.85
C ALA A 386 0.60 7.54 4.30
N ILE A 387 1.79 8.04 4.69
CA ILE A 387 2.06 8.60 6.03
C ILE A 387 0.92 9.52 6.52
N PRO A 388 0.53 10.54 5.76
CA PRO A 388 -0.60 11.40 6.13
C PRO A 388 -1.98 10.82 5.81
N VAL A 389 -2.12 9.63 5.22
CA VAL A 389 -3.42 9.10 4.78
C VAL A 389 -3.96 8.10 5.80
N SER A 390 -3.23 7.01 6.07
CA SER A 390 -3.71 5.93 6.94
C SER A 390 -2.56 5.10 7.48
N ASN A 391 -2.60 4.77 8.77
CA ASN A 391 -1.66 3.82 9.37
C ASN A 391 -1.70 2.46 8.66
N ALA A 392 -2.89 1.96 8.33
CA ALA A 392 -3.06 0.70 7.63
C ALA A 392 -2.41 0.73 6.24
N PHE A 393 -2.50 1.84 5.49
CA PHE A 393 -1.83 1.94 4.19
C PHE A 393 -0.31 1.96 4.31
N ILE A 394 0.23 2.62 5.34
CA ILE A 394 1.68 2.61 5.61
C ILE A 394 2.15 1.17 5.82
N GLU A 395 1.51 0.44 6.73
CA GLU A 395 1.84 -0.95 7.05
C GLU A 395 1.71 -1.86 5.83
N ILE A 396 0.63 -1.72 5.04
CA ILE A 396 0.44 -2.49 3.80
C ILE A 396 1.59 -2.24 2.82
N PHE A 397 1.95 -0.98 2.57
CA PHE A 397 3.01 -0.66 1.61
C PHE A 397 4.40 -1.09 2.12
N ILE A 398 4.69 -0.94 3.41
CA ILE A 398 5.94 -1.42 4.01
C ILE A 398 6.00 -2.95 3.95
N ALA A 399 4.90 -3.66 4.23
CA ALA A 399 4.83 -5.11 4.11
C ALA A 399 5.07 -5.59 2.68
N ILE A 400 4.44 -4.96 1.68
CA ILE A 400 4.67 -5.28 0.26
C ILE A 400 6.14 -5.03 -0.12
N ALA A 401 6.72 -3.92 0.37
CA ALA A 401 8.13 -3.60 0.14
C ALA A 401 9.04 -4.68 0.74
N PHE A 402 8.77 -5.08 1.99
CA PHE A 402 9.51 -6.11 2.72
C PHE A 402 9.43 -7.47 2.05
N ILE A 403 8.23 -7.94 1.69
CA ILE A 403 8.04 -9.24 1.02
C ILE A 403 8.79 -9.28 -0.31
N SER A 404 8.70 -8.21 -1.10
CA SER A 404 9.39 -8.11 -2.39
C SER A 404 10.92 -8.07 -2.21
N TRP A 405 11.41 -7.31 -1.23
CA TRP A 405 12.83 -7.21 -0.93
C TRP A 405 13.41 -8.51 -0.36
N ALA A 406 12.72 -9.13 0.60
CA ALA A 406 13.08 -10.42 1.17
C ALA A 406 13.10 -11.51 0.09
N THR A 407 12.12 -11.49 -0.83
CA THR A 407 12.16 -12.39 -1.99
C THR A 407 13.42 -12.21 -2.79
N LYS A 408 13.76 -10.96 -3.16
CA LYS A 408 14.96 -10.71 -3.96
C LYS A 408 16.19 -11.33 -3.29
N LYS A 409 16.32 -11.20 -1.96
CA LYS A 409 17.40 -11.81 -1.18
C LYS A 409 17.38 -13.34 -1.27
N VAL A 410 16.21 -13.95 -1.11
CA VAL A 410 16.05 -15.41 -1.23
C VAL A 410 16.39 -15.90 -2.64
N LEU A 411 15.89 -15.24 -3.69
CA LEU A 411 16.17 -15.60 -5.08
C LEU A 411 17.64 -15.41 -5.46
N ALA A 412 18.27 -14.34 -4.96
CA ALA A 412 19.71 -14.13 -5.13
C ALA A 412 20.56 -15.22 -4.44
N SER A 413 20.01 -15.82 -3.37
CA SER A 413 20.62 -16.96 -2.67
C SER A 413 20.43 -18.26 -3.46
N ILE A 414 19.22 -18.52 -3.94
CA ILE A 414 18.86 -19.75 -4.68
C ILE A 414 19.57 -19.82 -6.03
N SER A 415 19.67 -18.70 -6.76
CA SER A 415 20.35 -18.64 -8.07
C SER A 415 21.85 -18.91 -8.02
N LYS A 416 22.46 -18.92 -6.83
CA LYS A 416 23.88 -19.18 -6.59
C LYS A 416 24.16 -20.56 -5.97
N LEU A 417 23.13 -21.39 -5.75
CA LEU A 417 23.31 -22.73 -5.20
C LEU A 417 23.97 -23.66 -6.23
N PRO A 418 25.16 -24.22 -5.97
CA PRO A 418 25.55 -25.46 -6.63
C PRO A 418 24.58 -26.59 -6.21
N LEU A 419 24.52 -27.68 -6.98
CA LEU A 419 23.68 -28.86 -6.67
C LEU A 419 23.96 -29.48 -5.29
N SER A 420 25.11 -29.17 -4.67
CA SER A 420 25.44 -29.49 -3.29
C SER A 420 24.95 -28.39 -2.34
N PHE A 421 24.04 -28.75 -1.42
CA PHE A 421 23.45 -27.83 -0.45
C PHE A 421 24.51 -27.35 0.58
N ASP A 422 24.94 -26.09 0.51
CA ASP A 422 25.85 -25.47 1.48
C ASP A 422 25.19 -24.24 2.15
N ILE A 423 24.97 -24.35 3.46
CA ILE A 423 24.39 -23.30 4.33
C ILE A 423 25.20 -21.98 4.25
N LYS A 424 26.52 -22.03 4.07
CA LYS A 424 27.36 -20.82 3.98
C LYS A 424 27.10 -20.03 2.70
N THR A 425 26.65 -20.71 1.63
CA THR A 425 26.31 -20.09 0.35
C THR A 425 24.95 -19.39 0.39
N VAL A 426 23.97 -19.97 1.11
CA VAL A 426 22.67 -19.33 1.39
C VAL A 426 22.83 -18.06 2.23
N ALA A 427 23.67 -18.11 3.27
CA ALA A 427 23.95 -16.95 4.13
C ALA A 427 24.58 -15.76 3.37
N LYS A 428 25.32 -16.00 2.28
CA LYS A 428 25.92 -14.92 1.46
C LYS A 428 24.90 -14.15 0.62
N GLY A 429 23.74 -14.72 0.27
CA GLY A 429 22.71 -14.06 -0.53
C GLY A 429 21.74 -13.18 0.28
N ILE A 430 21.67 -13.38 1.60
CA ILE A 430 20.83 -12.62 2.55
C ILE A 430 21.61 -11.48 3.23
N ARG A 431 22.79 -11.09 2.70
CA ARG A 431 23.55 -9.98 3.29
C ARG A 431 22.78 -8.66 3.22
N LEU A 432 22.64 -8.02 4.37
CA LEU A 432 22.18 -6.64 4.49
C LEU A 432 23.22 -5.69 3.90
N PRO A 433 22.82 -4.48 3.44
CA PRO A 433 23.78 -3.46 3.05
C PRO A 433 24.66 -3.08 4.26
N ASP A 434 25.98 -3.18 4.12
CA ASP A 434 26.89 -2.78 5.18
C ASP A 434 26.75 -1.27 5.47
N THR A 435 26.59 -0.91 6.73
CA THR A 435 26.57 0.49 7.20
C THR A 435 27.34 0.66 8.50
N TYR A 436 27.82 1.88 8.78
CA TYR A 436 28.45 2.16 10.07
C TYR A 436 27.44 2.21 11.25
N LEU A 437 26.14 2.04 10.97
CA LEU A 437 25.07 1.97 11.98
C LEU A 437 24.72 0.52 12.36
N ASP A 438 25.29 -0.48 11.71
CA ASP A 438 24.93 -1.89 11.93
C ASP A 438 25.17 -2.31 13.40
N MET A 439 26.31 -1.92 13.98
CA MET A 439 26.63 -2.22 15.39
C MET A 439 25.76 -1.45 16.39
N PRO A 440 25.52 -0.13 16.24
CA PRO A 440 24.51 0.56 17.05
C PRO A 440 23.10 -0.01 16.92
N ILE A 441 22.66 -0.42 15.72
CA ILE A 441 21.36 -1.06 15.51
C ILE A 441 21.29 -2.41 16.24
N LEU A 442 22.36 -3.21 16.17
CA LEU A 442 22.45 -4.46 16.93
C LEU A 442 22.36 -4.20 18.44
N ALA A 443 23.01 -3.15 18.94
CA ALA A 443 22.91 -2.76 20.34
C ALA A 443 21.46 -2.42 20.72
N LEU A 444 20.72 -1.68 19.88
CA LEU A 444 19.30 -1.42 20.11
C LEU A 444 18.49 -2.73 20.23
N ILE A 445 18.66 -3.66 19.29
CA ILE A 445 17.98 -4.98 19.33
C ILE A 445 18.32 -5.72 20.62
N VAL A 446 19.60 -5.83 20.96
CA VAL A 446 20.06 -6.55 22.15
C VAL A 446 19.49 -5.92 23.42
N THR A 447 19.49 -4.59 23.53
CA THR A 447 18.90 -3.90 24.68
C THR A 447 17.40 -4.09 24.78
N THR A 448 16.68 -4.14 23.64
CA THR A 448 15.25 -4.47 23.63
C THR A 448 15.01 -5.91 24.10
N VAL A 449 15.82 -6.88 23.67
CA VAL A 449 15.71 -8.28 24.14
C VAL A 449 15.99 -8.39 25.63
N LEU A 450 17.00 -7.68 26.14
CA LEU A 450 17.32 -7.67 27.56
C LEU A 450 16.24 -6.97 28.40
N SER A 451 15.61 -5.91 27.88
CA SER A 451 14.48 -5.25 28.53
C SER A 451 13.27 -6.17 28.73
N ILE A 452 13.04 -7.12 27.81
CA ILE A 452 11.95 -8.11 27.92
C ILE A 452 12.05 -8.93 29.21
N THR A 453 13.23 -9.11 29.82
CA THR A 453 13.35 -9.91 31.05
C THR A 453 12.62 -9.30 32.25
N ASN A 454 12.34 -7.99 32.21
CA ASN A 454 11.71 -7.26 33.31
C ASN A 454 10.25 -6.88 33.02
N THR A 455 9.69 -7.32 31.88
CA THR A 455 8.36 -6.91 31.45
C THR A 455 7.24 -7.58 32.25
N THR A 456 6.18 -6.82 32.54
CA THR A 456 4.90 -7.35 33.03
C THR A 456 4.01 -7.86 31.90
N SER A 457 4.22 -7.39 30.66
CA SER A 457 3.49 -7.80 29.45
C SER A 457 4.43 -8.31 28.38
N VAL A 458 4.66 -9.63 28.37
CA VAL A 458 5.52 -10.30 27.38
C VAL A 458 4.99 -10.07 25.96
N SER A 459 3.66 -10.16 25.78
CA SER A 459 3.03 -9.95 24.46
C SER A 459 3.32 -8.55 23.90
N SER A 460 3.17 -7.50 24.71
CA SER A 460 3.45 -6.12 24.27
C SER A 460 4.91 -5.94 23.85
N SER A 461 5.85 -6.47 24.64
CA SER A 461 7.28 -6.32 24.37
C SER A 461 7.75 -7.13 23.15
N PHE A 462 7.20 -8.33 22.95
CA PHE A 462 7.44 -9.12 21.74
C PHE A 462 6.88 -8.43 20.50
N ASN A 463 5.67 -7.86 20.61
CA ASN A 463 5.07 -7.08 19.52
C ASN A 463 5.94 -5.87 19.16
N TYR A 464 6.48 -5.17 20.16
CA TYR A 464 7.43 -4.08 19.93
C TYR A 464 8.69 -4.55 19.21
N LEU A 465 9.31 -5.65 19.66
CA LEU A 465 10.55 -6.16 19.07
C LEU A 465 10.38 -6.54 17.59
N PHE A 466 9.38 -7.36 17.26
CA PHE A 466 9.24 -7.92 15.92
C PHE A 466 8.46 -7.03 14.95
N PHE A 467 7.38 -6.39 15.42
CA PHE A 467 6.45 -5.67 14.55
C PHE A 467 6.59 -4.15 14.61
N LYS A 468 7.32 -3.57 15.59
CA LYS A 468 7.69 -2.15 15.57
C LYS A 468 9.15 -1.94 15.23
N LEU A 469 10.06 -2.32 16.13
CA LEU A 469 11.50 -2.14 15.96
C LEU A 469 12.03 -2.93 14.75
N GLY A 470 11.62 -4.19 14.60
CA GLY A 470 11.98 -5.03 13.46
C GLY A 470 11.53 -4.43 12.12
N GLU A 471 10.31 -3.89 12.05
CA GLU A 471 9.79 -3.21 10.86
C GLU A 471 10.62 -1.95 10.53
N TYR A 472 10.92 -1.11 11.52
CA TYR A 472 11.72 0.10 11.33
C TYR A 472 13.14 -0.18 10.86
N ILE A 473 13.79 -1.22 11.41
CA ILE A 473 15.12 -1.65 10.99
C ILE A 473 15.09 -2.22 9.57
N ALA A 474 14.08 -3.03 9.25
CA ALA A 474 13.88 -3.54 7.89
C ALA A 474 13.67 -2.39 6.89
N LEU A 475 12.85 -1.40 7.24
CA LEU A 475 12.63 -0.19 6.47
C LEU A 475 13.95 0.55 6.20
N PHE A 476 14.77 0.76 7.23
CA PHE A 476 16.10 1.36 7.10
C PHE A 476 16.95 0.66 6.04
N TYR A 477 17.13 -0.66 6.14
CA TYR A 477 17.97 -1.41 5.19
C TYR A 477 17.37 -1.44 3.78
N MET A 478 16.05 -1.55 3.65
CA MET A 478 15.37 -1.46 2.36
C MET A 478 15.64 -0.11 1.67
N VAL A 479 15.52 1.00 2.40
CA VAL A 479 15.77 2.35 1.87
C VAL A 479 17.24 2.49 1.44
N VAL A 480 18.19 2.05 2.27
CA VAL A 480 19.63 2.08 1.95
C VAL A 480 19.97 1.29 0.69
N GLU A 481 19.37 0.12 0.52
CA GLU A 481 19.66 -0.74 -0.64
C GLU A 481 19.03 -0.22 -1.93
N ILE A 482 17.76 0.20 -1.85
CA ILE A 482 16.95 0.50 -3.03
C ILE A 482 17.35 1.84 -3.66
N PHE A 483 17.55 2.88 -2.85
CA PHE A 483 17.83 4.25 -3.32
C PHE A 483 19.33 4.48 -3.58
N ASN A 484 19.93 3.60 -4.38
CA ASN A 484 21.37 3.55 -4.63
C ASN A 484 21.85 4.31 -5.89
N SER A 485 21.00 5.13 -6.51
CA SER A 485 21.33 5.89 -7.72
C SER A 485 20.70 7.29 -7.71
N GLU A 486 21.30 8.23 -8.45
CA GLU A 486 20.82 9.61 -8.54
C GLU A 486 19.35 9.71 -8.95
N ARG A 487 18.95 8.95 -9.98
CA ARG A 487 17.57 8.94 -10.46
C ARG A 487 16.59 8.54 -9.36
N LYS A 488 16.89 7.46 -8.63
CA LYS A 488 16.02 6.96 -7.55
C LYS A 488 15.97 7.95 -6.38
N ILE A 489 17.10 8.55 -6.00
CA ILE A 489 17.17 9.56 -4.93
C ILE A 489 16.38 10.82 -5.29
N ARG A 490 16.48 11.31 -6.53
CA ARG A 490 15.67 12.43 -7.01
C ARG A 490 14.18 12.09 -7.00
N ASN A 491 13.79 10.89 -7.45
CA ASN A 491 12.41 10.44 -7.45
C ASN A 491 11.82 10.43 -6.03
N VAL A 492 12.49 9.76 -5.09
CA VAL A 492 11.99 9.66 -3.71
C VAL A 492 11.94 11.01 -3.00
N THR A 493 12.89 11.91 -3.29
CA THR A 493 12.83 13.30 -2.82
C THR A 493 11.59 14.00 -3.39
N GLY A 494 11.27 13.79 -4.67
CA GLY A 494 10.03 14.28 -5.27
C GLY A 494 8.77 13.71 -4.60
N PHE A 495 8.76 12.43 -4.25
CA PHE A 495 7.65 11.80 -3.53
C PHE A 495 7.48 12.33 -2.10
N LEU A 496 8.58 12.60 -1.39
CA LEU A 496 8.55 13.27 -0.08
C LEU A 496 7.90 14.66 -0.19
N VAL A 497 8.33 15.46 -1.17
CA VAL A 497 7.77 16.79 -1.44
C VAL A 497 6.30 16.72 -1.86
N PHE A 498 5.93 15.73 -2.68
CA PHE A 498 4.55 15.51 -3.10
C PHE A 498 3.64 15.10 -1.94
N SER A 499 4.13 14.24 -1.05
CA SER A 499 3.44 13.89 0.20
C SER A 499 3.14 15.18 1.00
N CYS A 500 4.09 16.13 1.09
CA CYS A 500 3.84 17.44 1.73
C CYS A 500 2.73 18.23 1.10
N ALA A 501 2.70 18.30 -0.23
CA ALA A 501 1.64 19.02 -0.92
C ALA A 501 0.26 18.44 -0.54
N ILE A 502 0.12 17.12 -0.45
CA ILE A 502 -1.13 16.47 -0.04
C ILE A 502 -1.49 16.81 1.41
N VAL A 503 -0.55 16.66 2.36
CA VAL A 503 -0.80 16.99 3.78
C VAL A 503 -1.22 18.45 3.93
N SER A 504 -0.61 19.32 3.14
CA SER A 504 -0.79 20.76 3.23
C SER A 504 -2.10 21.21 2.59
N LEU A 505 -2.50 20.59 1.49
CA LEU A 505 -3.82 20.76 0.92
C LEU A 505 -4.90 20.26 1.89
N ASN A 506 -4.66 19.13 2.56
CA ASN A 506 -5.56 18.64 3.60
C ASN A 506 -5.64 19.60 4.80
N ALA A 507 -4.51 20.16 5.22
CA ALA A 507 -4.43 21.16 6.29
C ALA A 507 -5.22 22.43 5.96
N VAL A 508 -5.11 22.93 4.72
CA VAL A 508 -5.90 24.08 4.24
C VAL A 508 -7.38 23.73 4.13
N PHE A 509 -7.71 22.53 3.62
CA PHE A 509 -9.10 22.08 3.60
C PHE A 509 -9.68 22.01 5.00
N GLN A 510 -8.94 21.42 5.96
CA GLN A 510 -9.32 21.36 7.36
C GLN A 510 -9.55 22.75 7.95
N TYR A 511 -8.67 23.70 7.64
CA TYR A 511 -8.82 25.10 8.03
C TYR A 511 -10.09 25.77 7.49
N VAL A 512 -10.46 25.47 6.24
CA VAL A 512 -11.62 26.09 5.56
C VAL A 512 -12.94 25.42 5.95
N ALA A 513 -12.95 24.08 6.00
CA ALA A 513 -14.13 23.24 6.16
C ALA A 513 -14.44 22.89 7.62
N GLY A 514 -13.47 23.01 8.54
CA GLY A 514 -13.61 22.64 9.95
C GLY A 514 -13.40 21.13 10.23
N PHE A 515 -13.15 20.34 9.19
CA PHE A 515 -12.79 18.92 9.26
C PHE A 515 -11.81 18.57 8.14
N ASP A 516 -10.96 17.57 8.34
CA ASP A 516 -9.97 17.18 7.33
C ASP A 516 -10.59 16.29 6.22
N LEU A 517 -10.09 16.44 4.99
CA LEU A 517 -10.59 15.77 3.78
C LEU A 517 -10.35 14.25 3.79
N LEU A 518 -9.31 13.79 4.49
CA LEU A 518 -8.83 12.42 4.39
C LEU A 518 -9.41 11.51 5.47
N ARG A 519 -9.54 12.03 6.70
CA ARG A 519 -9.95 11.25 7.88
C ARG A 519 -11.21 11.79 8.56
N HIS A 520 -11.75 12.93 8.13
CA HIS A 520 -12.90 13.60 8.74
C HIS A 520 -12.71 13.94 10.23
N PHE A 521 -11.47 14.17 10.67
CA PHE A 521 -11.17 14.69 11.99
C PHE A 521 -11.55 16.17 12.07
N SER A 522 -12.32 16.53 13.10
CA SER A 522 -12.60 17.93 13.42
C SER A 522 -11.32 18.63 13.89
N VAL A 523 -11.29 19.95 13.75
CA VAL A 523 -10.18 20.73 14.31
C VAL A 523 -10.14 20.57 15.83
N SER A 524 -8.96 20.24 16.38
CA SER A 524 -8.72 19.95 17.79
C SER A 524 -8.95 21.19 18.67
N ALA A 525 -10.21 21.55 18.88
CA ALA A 525 -10.71 22.57 19.81
C ALA A 525 -12.24 22.66 19.81
N VAL A 526 -12.96 21.94 18.92
CA VAL A 526 -14.34 22.28 18.62
C VAL A 526 -15.23 21.03 18.68
N SER A 527 -16.26 21.06 19.55
CA SER A 527 -17.33 20.05 19.53
C SER A 527 -17.98 19.98 18.15
N GLU A 528 -18.54 18.84 17.78
CA GLU A 528 -19.18 18.62 16.48
C GLU A 528 -20.21 19.73 16.15
N SER A 529 -20.94 20.20 17.17
CA SER A 529 -21.86 21.34 17.10
C SER A 529 -21.19 22.69 16.79
N ALA A 530 -20.01 22.95 17.35
CA ALA A 530 -19.28 24.19 17.13
C ALA A 530 -18.48 24.15 15.81
N ALA A 531 -18.09 22.97 15.31
CA ALA A 531 -17.44 22.82 14.00
C ALA A 531 -18.44 23.14 12.88
N LEU A 532 -19.69 22.73 13.06
CA LEU A 532 -20.81 23.09 12.19
C LEU A 532 -21.11 24.61 12.23
N SER A 533 -20.99 25.23 13.40
CA SER A 533 -21.16 26.68 13.57
C SER A 533 -20.03 27.47 12.90
N PHE A 534 -18.78 26.98 12.99
CA PHE A 534 -17.61 27.55 12.33
C PHE A 534 -17.75 27.42 10.81
N ALA A 535 -18.16 26.25 10.30
CA ALA A 535 -18.38 26.03 8.87
C ALA A 535 -19.38 27.03 8.27
N LYS A 536 -20.45 27.37 9.03
CA LYS A 536 -21.50 28.33 8.67
C LYS A 536 -21.14 29.81 8.90
N ALA A 537 -20.04 30.10 9.58
CA ALA A 537 -19.61 31.47 9.86
C ALA A 537 -19.13 32.18 8.57
N SER A 538 -19.38 33.50 8.49
CA SER A 538 -18.88 34.32 7.38
C SER A 538 -17.35 34.34 7.35
N VAL A 539 -16.74 34.61 6.19
CA VAL A 539 -15.27 34.68 6.04
C VAL A 539 -14.63 35.64 7.07
N PHE A 540 -15.31 36.75 7.38
CA PHE A 540 -14.86 37.73 8.38
C PHE A 540 -15.02 37.26 9.84
N ALA A 541 -16.04 36.46 10.16
CA ALA A 541 -16.19 35.84 11.48
C ALA A 541 -15.20 34.68 11.70
N LYS A 542 -14.86 33.94 10.63
CA LYS A 542 -13.75 32.98 10.65
C LYS A 542 -12.43 33.71 10.92
N LEU A 543 -12.25 34.91 10.35
CA LEU A 543 -11.10 35.80 10.55
C LEU A 543 -10.82 36.19 12.01
N SER A 544 -11.85 36.42 12.81
CA SER A 544 -11.71 36.77 14.23
C SER A 544 -11.55 35.55 15.16
N MET A 545 -12.09 34.38 14.78
CA MET A 545 -11.92 33.11 15.50
C MET A 545 -10.52 32.47 15.33
N PHE A 546 -9.68 33.02 14.44
CA PHE A 546 -8.39 32.44 14.06
C PHE A 546 -7.28 32.50 15.11
N ARG A 547 -7.45 33.21 16.23
CA ARG A 547 -6.36 33.28 17.23
C ARG A 547 -6.12 31.97 17.98
N ASP A 548 -7.09 31.05 18.02
CA ASP A 548 -7.06 29.89 18.91
C ASP A 548 -7.14 28.51 18.21
N ILE A 549 -7.23 28.48 16.88
CA ILE A 549 -7.43 27.24 16.10
C ILE A 549 -6.09 26.68 15.58
N ARG A 550 -5.72 25.48 16.04
CA ARG A 550 -4.49 24.78 15.61
C ARG A 550 -4.81 23.73 14.55
N VAL A 551 -4.10 23.76 13.43
CA VAL A 551 -4.31 22.81 12.32
C VAL A 551 -3.58 21.50 12.61
N THR A 552 -4.26 20.37 12.38
CA THR A 552 -3.69 19.02 12.58
C THR A 552 -3.51 18.27 11.26
N SER A 553 -4.11 18.76 10.16
CA SER A 553 -4.21 18.01 8.90
C SER A 553 -4.81 16.62 9.17
N SER A 554 -4.14 15.56 8.73
CA SER A 554 -4.53 14.17 8.98
C SER A 554 -4.01 13.60 10.30
N PHE A 555 -3.27 14.38 11.08
CA PHE A 555 -2.75 13.97 12.37
C PHE A 555 -3.78 14.23 13.47
N PHE A 556 -3.67 13.47 14.56
CA PHE A 556 -4.55 13.66 15.72
C PHE A 556 -4.21 14.92 16.52
N MET A 557 -2.94 15.33 16.49
CA MET A 557 -2.43 16.43 17.30
C MET A 557 -1.67 17.43 16.42
N PRO A 558 -1.80 18.75 16.66
CA PRO A 558 -1.04 19.76 15.92
C PRO A 558 0.48 19.56 16.05
N GLU A 559 0.94 19.04 17.20
CA GLU A 559 2.36 18.78 17.40
C GLU A 559 2.89 17.68 16.48
N ASP A 560 2.11 16.62 16.22
CA ASP A 560 2.51 15.54 15.33
C ASP A 560 2.61 16.05 13.88
N PHE A 561 1.69 16.93 13.48
CA PHE A 561 1.76 17.63 12.18
C PHE A 561 3.00 18.51 12.08
N ALA A 562 3.34 19.25 13.14
CA ALA A 562 4.56 20.03 13.19
C ALA A 562 5.81 19.14 13.08
N ALA A 563 5.88 18.05 13.85
CA ALA A 563 6.99 17.09 13.83
C ALA A 563 7.21 16.49 12.43
N TRP A 564 6.12 16.23 11.71
CA TRP A 564 6.18 15.77 10.33
C TRP A 564 6.81 16.81 9.39
N LEU A 565 6.42 18.09 9.52
CA LEU A 565 7.00 19.19 8.75
C LEU A 565 8.48 19.44 9.09
N LEU A 566 8.92 19.17 10.33
CA LEU A 566 10.32 19.36 10.75
C LEU A 566 11.31 18.51 9.98
N VAL A 567 10.91 17.32 9.50
CA VAL A 567 11.81 16.46 8.73
C VAL A 567 12.03 17.03 7.31
N ILE A 568 11.07 17.79 6.78
CA ILE A 568 11.02 18.14 5.34
C ILE A 568 11.34 19.62 5.09
N LEU A 569 10.94 20.54 5.97
CA LEU A 569 11.26 21.96 5.85
C LEU A 569 12.77 22.22 5.71
N PRO A 570 13.66 21.57 6.50
CA PRO A 570 15.11 21.70 6.32
C PRO A 570 15.61 21.17 4.97
N VAL A 571 15.02 20.10 4.43
CA VAL A 571 15.35 19.57 3.10
C VAL A 571 15.00 20.56 2.00
N LEU A 572 13.81 21.16 2.05
CA LEU A 572 13.41 22.18 1.09
C LEU A 572 14.28 23.43 1.20
N PHE A 573 14.57 23.87 2.42
CA PHE A 573 15.43 25.01 2.69
C PHE A 573 16.83 24.81 2.09
N THR A 574 17.51 23.71 2.40
CA THR A 574 18.88 23.48 1.91
C THR A 574 18.92 23.34 0.39
N ILE A 575 17.94 22.68 -0.22
CA ILE A 575 17.84 22.56 -1.68
C ILE A 575 17.63 23.94 -2.32
N LEU A 576 16.68 24.73 -1.83
CA LEU A 576 16.34 26.05 -2.38
C LEU A 576 17.52 27.04 -2.31
N PHE A 577 18.22 27.07 -1.17
CA PHE A 577 19.27 28.05 -0.88
C PHE A 577 20.65 27.63 -1.40
N PHE A 578 20.97 26.33 -1.44
CA PHE A 578 22.32 25.86 -1.77
C PHE A 578 22.45 25.18 -3.14
N VAL A 579 21.36 24.76 -3.79
CA VAL A 579 21.42 24.20 -5.14
C VAL A 579 21.21 25.31 -6.18
N ARG A 580 22.31 25.75 -6.81
CA ARG A 580 22.31 26.82 -7.83
C ARG A 580 21.74 26.46 -9.22
N PRO A 581 21.84 25.24 -9.76
CA PRO A 581 21.36 24.93 -11.12
C PRO A 581 19.83 24.75 -11.26
N ILE A 582 19.03 25.19 -10.29
CA ILE A 582 17.56 25.08 -10.37
C ILE A 582 17.03 26.13 -11.36
N ARG A 583 16.35 25.70 -12.43
CA ARG A 583 15.68 26.58 -13.40
C ARG A 583 14.71 27.54 -12.71
N GLY A 584 14.63 28.79 -13.18
CA GLY A 584 13.87 29.88 -12.52
C GLY A 584 12.44 29.51 -12.07
N LYS A 585 11.64 28.90 -12.95
CA LYS A 585 10.26 28.45 -12.62
C LYS A 585 10.21 27.42 -11.48
N ALA A 586 11.13 26.45 -11.49
CA ALA A 586 11.20 25.42 -10.44
C ALA A 586 11.65 26.01 -9.10
N ARG A 587 12.52 27.03 -9.12
CA ARG A 587 12.96 27.73 -7.92
C ARG A 587 11.84 28.53 -7.27
N ILE A 588 11.03 29.23 -8.08
CA ILE A 588 9.84 29.95 -7.61
C ILE A 588 8.83 28.97 -7.01
N ALA A 589 8.57 27.83 -7.68
CA ALA A 589 7.67 26.81 -7.15
C ALA A 589 8.14 26.23 -5.80
N LEU A 590 9.45 25.93 -5.67
CA LEU A 590 10.03 25.46 -4.41
C LEU A 590 9.99 26.52 -3.31
N ALA A 591 10.24 27.79 -3.64
CA ALA A 591 10.14 28.89 -2.69
C ALA A 591 8.69 29.09 -2.22
N GLY A 592 7.73 29.08 -3.15
CA GLY A 592 6.31 29.16 -2.84
C GLY A 592 5.85 28.00 -1.95
N LEU A 593 6.28 26.78 -2.26
CA LEU A 593 6.00 25.62 -1.42
C LEU A 593 6.63 25.75 -0.03
N PHE A 594 7.90 26.18 0.08
CA PHE A 594 8.56 26.38 1.37
C PHE A 594 7.81 27.41 2.22
N VAL A 595 7.44 28.56 1.66
CA VAL A 595 6.66 29.60 2.36
C VAL A 595 5.30 29.05 2.79
N PHE A 596 4.62 28.34 1.91
CA PHE A 596 3.32 27.74 2.21
C PHE A 596 3.40 26.73 3.37
N LEU A 597 4.38 25.82 3.34
CA LEU A 597 4.62 24.86 4.42
C LEU A 597 5.04 25.55 5.72
N PHE A 598 5.84 26.62 5.63
CA PHE A 598 6.24 27.39 6.79
C PHE A 598 5.03 28.07 7.44
N VAL A 599 4.10 28.65 6.67
CA VAL A 599 2.86 29.24 7.21
C VAL A 599 2.01 28.19 7.93
N LEU A 600 1.87 26.98 7.38
CA LEU A 600 1.18 25.88 8.06
C LEU A 600 1.91 25.39 9.31
N PHE A 601 3.25 25.44 9.30
CA PHE A 601 4.04 25.16 10.49
C PHE A 601 3.76 26.19 11.60
N LEU A 602 3.56 27.47 11.26
CA LEU A 602 3.19 28.51 12.24
C LEU A 602 1.86 28.18 12.93
N SER A 603 0.87 27.68 12.19
CA SER A 603 -0.46 27.40 12.72
C SER A 603 -0.49 26.22 13.70
N ALA A 604 0.49 25.32 13.63
CA ALA A 604 0.61 24.21 14.58
C ALA A 604 0.97 24.66 16.01
N SER A 605 1.50 25.88 16.20
CA SER A 605 1.76 26.51 17.51
C SER A 605 2.54 25.63 18.51
N SER A 606 3.54 24.87 18.03
CA SER A 606 4.29 23.91 18.85
C SER A 606 5.68 24.42 19.26
N LYS A 607 5.88 24.66 20.58
CA LYS A 607 7.10 25.23 21.15
C LYS A 607 8.36 24.43 20.81
N GLY A 608 8.31 23.10 21.02
CA GLY A 608 9.42 22.21 20.72
C GLY A 608 9.74 22.14 19.21
N ALA A 609 8.72 22.31 18.36
CA ALA A 609 8.92 22.30 16.93
C ALA A 609 9.67 23.56 16.46
N TRP A 610 9.34 24.73 16.99
CA TRP A 610 10.07 25.97 16.71
C TRP A 610 11.55 25.87 17.04
N LEU A 611 11.87 25.36 18.24
CA LEU A 611 13.25 25.13 18.66
C LEU A 611 13.96 24.14 17.73
N GLY A 612 13.26 23.06 17.33
CA GLY A 612 13.77 22.08 16.38
C GLY A 612 14.11 22.70 15.02
N LEU A 613 13.18 23.46 14.42
CA LEU A 613 13.39 24.10 13.12
C LEU A 613 14.53 25.13 13.18
N ALA A 614 14.56 25.98 14.20
CA ALA A 614 15.63 26.96 14.39
C ALA A 614 17.00 26.27 14.49
N SER A 615 17.08 25.18 15.25
CA SER A 615 18.30 24.39 15.41
C SER A 615 18.74 23.73 14.10
N ALA A 616 17.81 23.23 13.29
CA ALA A 616 18.12 22.65 11.98
C ALA A 616 18.61 23.68 10.96
N LEU A 617 17.99 24.87 10.91
CA LEU A 617 18.41 25.96 10.04
C LEU A 617 19.78 26.50 10.48
N PHE A 618 19.99 26.67 11.78
CA PHE A 618 21.29 27.04 12.34
C PHE A 618 22.36 25.99 12.00
N PHE A 619 22.08 24.70 12.20
CA PHE A 619 22.97 23.59 11.83
C PHE A 619 23.36 23.64 10.34
N ALA A 620 22.38 23.82 9.45
CA ALA A 620 22.61 23.92 8.01
C ALA A 620 23.47 25.14 7.64
N LEU A 621 23.17 26.30 8.22
CA LEU A 621 23.91 27.53 7.99
C LEU A 621 25.31 27.48 8.61
N PHE A 622 25.49 26.84 9.74
CA PHE A 622 26.79 26.73 10.40
C PHE A 622 27.78 25.95 9.54
N ILE A 623 27.31 24.88 8.90
CA ILE A 623 28.11 24.05 7.99
C ILE A 623 28.45 24.81 6.69
N LYS A 624 27.50 25.53 6.08
CA LYS A 624 27.70 26.17 4.77
C LYS A 624 28.20 27.62 4.81
N LYS A 625 27.84 28.35 5.86
CA LYS A 625 27.95 29.81 6.00
C LYS A 625 28.20 30.19 7.47
N ARG A 626 29.24 29.64 8.09
CA ARG A 626 29.57 29.80 9.53
C ARG A 626 29.45 31.24 10.05
N LYS A 627 29.91 32.24 9.30
CA LYS A 627 29.79 33.66 9.68
C LYS A 627 28.32 34.13 9.78
N LEU A 628 27.48 33.76 8.81
CA LEU A 628 26.05 34.09 8.83
C LEU A 628 25.32 33.36 9.96
N ALA A 629 25.69 32.11 10.23
CA ALA A 629 25.13 31.36 11.36
C ALA A 629 25.48 32.02 12.70
N LEU A 630 26.72 32.45 12.90
CA LEU A 630 27.13 33.17 14.11
C LEU A 630 26.38 34.50 14.27
N VAL A 631 26.19 35.27 13.19
CA VAL A 631 25.37 36.49 13.22
C VAL A 631 23.93 36.17 13.61
N LEU A 632 23.31 35.15 13.01
CA LEU A 632 21.93 34.77 13.34
C LEU A 632 21.79 34.23 14.77
N ALA A 633 22.79 33.52 15.30
CA ALA A 633 22.81 33.09 16.70
C ALA A 633 22.90 34.30 17.65
N VAL A 634 23.75 35.28 17.34
CA VAL A 634 23.83 36.53 18.10
C VAL A 634 22.50 37.29 18.01
N CYS A 635 21.91 37.43 16.82
CA CYS A 635 20.59 38.05 16.65
C CYS A 635 19.48 37.28 17.40
N PHE A 636 19.54 35.96 17.46
CA PHE A 636 18.56 35.14 18.19
C PHE A 636 18.69 35.29 19.71
N ILE A 637 19.92 35.34 20.23
CA ILE A 637 20.21 35.60 21.66
C ILE A 637 19.81 37.03 22.06
N LEU A 638 20.01 37.99 21.16
CA LEU A 638 19.62 39.39 21.37
C LEU A 638 18.13 39.65 21.07
N LEU A 639 17.44 38.75 20.36
CA LEU A 639 16.04 38.93 19.96
C LEU A 639 15.11 39.28 21.14
N PRO A 640 15.19 38.61 22.31
CA PRO A 640 14.34 38.92 23.46
C PRO A 640 14.57 40.33 24.03
N SER A 641 15.74 40.93 23.81
CA SER A 641 16.08 42.27 24.33
C SER A 641 15.73 43.41 23.34
N VAL A 642 15.26 43.08 22.14
CA VAL A 642 14.92 44.04 21.07
C VAL A 642 13.43 43.97 20.69
N LEU A 643 12.71 42.95 21.16
CA LEU A 643 11.27 42.81 20.91
C LEU A 643 10.46 43.82 21.75
N PRO A 644 9.39 44.43 21.19
CA PRO A 644 8.46 45.24 21.96
C PRO A 644 7.87 44.42 23.12
N ASP A 645 7.63 45.06 24.27
CA ASP A 645 7.20 44.39 25.51
C ASP A 645 5.99 43.45 25.30
N SER A 646 5.03 43.84 24.45
CA SER A 646 3.86 43.02 24.08
C SER A 646 4.17 41.69 23.35
N VAL A 647 5.31 41.62 22.64
CA VAL A 647 5.78 40.41 21.96
C VAL A 647 6.70 39.62 22.88
N ALA A 648 7.54 40.31 23.66
CA ALA A 648 8.35 39.70 24.71
C ALA A 648 7.47 38.99 25.76
N GLU A 649 6.43 39.63 26.26
CA GLU A 649 5.41 39.06 27.16
C GLU A 649 4.64 37.89 26.51
N ARG A 650 4.46 37.87 25.19
CA ARG A 650 3.89 36.71 24.48
C ARG A 650 4.86 35.55 24.36
N VAL A 651 6.14 35.81 24.13
CA VAL A 651 7.19 34.79 24.13
C VAL A 651 7.38 34.24 25.56
N GLU A 652 7.35 35.12 26.56
CA GLU A 652 7.48 34.79 27.98
C GLU A 652 6.24 34.08 28.52
N SER A 653 5.03 34.55 28.22
CA SER A 653 3.78 33.82 28.51
C SER A 653 3.69 32.53 27.71
N SER A 654 4.22 32.45 26.48
CA SER A 654 4.34 31.17 25.76
C SER A 654 5.42 30.28 26.35
N MET A 655 6.43 30.79 27.07
CA MET A 655 7.41 29.99 27.80
C MET A 655 6.90 29.55 29.18
N THR A 656 5.98 30.31 29.79
CA THR A 656 5.48 30.09 31.16
C THR A 656 4.06 29.53 31.24
N SER A 657 3.25 29.60 30.17
CA SER A 657 1.85 29.14 30.18
C SER A 657 1.71 27.64 29.85
N GLN A 658 0.98 27.02 30.78
CA GLN A 658 0.48 25.65 30.90
C GLN A 658 1.53 24.55 31.16
N ASP A 659 1.49 24.07 32.41
CA ASP A 659 1.76 22.69 32.84
C ASP A 659 3.02 22.39 33.68
N ASN A 660 3.52 23.37 34.45
CA ASN A 660 4.63 23.13 35.40
C ASN A 660 4.29 22.08 36.49
N GLY A 661 3.01 21.84 36.77
CA GLY A 661 2.56 20.82 37.72
C GLY A 661 2.59 19.39 37.16
N ASP A 662 1.90 19.15 36.04
CA ASP A 662 1.76 17.78 35.52
C ASP A 662 2.99 17.33 34.72
N GLY A 663 3.72 18.25 34.09
CA GLY A 663 5.00 17.94 33.43
C GLY A 663 6.07 17.45 34.41
N VAL A 664 6.27 18.18 35.51
CA VAL A 664 7.19 17.80 36.59
C VAL A 664 6.74 16.50 37.25
N TYR A 665 5.43 16.34 37.44
CA TYR A 665 4.87 15.09 37.97
C TYR A 665 5.17 13.89 37.05
N ARG A 666 4.93 14.00 35.74
CA ARG A 666 5.27 12.93 34.77
C ARG A 666 6.74 12.58 34.83
N TRP A 667 7.63 13.58 34.96
CA TRP A 667 9.07 13.35 35.11
C TRP A 667 9.38 12.58 36.39
N GLN A 668 8.74 12.92 37.51
CA GLN A 668 8.91 12.20 38.77
C GLN A 668 8.45 10.73 38.66
N VAL A 669 7.28 10.46 38.07
CA VAL A 669 6.79 9.10 37.83
C VAL A 669 7.76 8.31 36.94
N THR A 670 8.21 8.93 35.84
CA THR A 670 9.17 8.30 34.93
C THR A 670 10.49 8.00 35.62
N TRP A 671 10.96 8.94 36.44
CA TRP A 671 12.19 8.80 37.19
C TRP A 671 12.11 7.67 38.23
N ASN A 672 10.95 7.49 38.87
CA ASN A 672 10.70 6.36 39.77
C ASN A 672 10.74 5.03 39.00
N ALA A 673 10.15 4.96 37.80
CA ALA A 673 10.25 3.79 36.94
C ALA A 673 11.70 3.47 36.56
N ILE A 674 12.48 4.47 36.12
CA ILE A 674 13.90 4.32 35.80
C ILE A 674 14.69 3.85 37.03
N LYS A 675 14.44 4.41 38.21
CA LYS A 675 15.11 4.00 39.46
C LYS A 675 14.80 2.56 39.85
N SER A 676 13.59 2.08 39.56
CA SER A 676 13.20 0.71 39.88
C SER A 676 13.95 -0.33 39.04
N HIS A 677 14.24 -0.01 37.78
CA HIS A 677 14.90 -0.91 36.83
C HIS A 677 15.96 -0.15 35.99
N PRO A 678 17.08 0.30 36.60
CA PRO A 678 17.99 1.26 35.98
C PRO A 678 18.78 0.69 34.79
N VAL A 679 19.01 -0.62 34.75
CA VAL A 679 19.90 -1.23 33.76
C VAL A 679 19.19 -1.49 32.43
N PHE A 680 18.12 -2.29 32.46
CA PHE A 680 17.38 -2.75 31.27
C PHE A 680 15.95 -2.20 31.17
N GLY A 681 15.55 -1.33 32.10
CA GLY A 681 14.20 -0.76 32.11
C GLY A 681 13.15 -1.79 32.51
N ILE A 682 11.89 -1.37 32.40
CA ILE A 682 10.71 -2.11 32.89
C ILE A 682 10.06 -2.99 31.81
N GLY A 683 10.60 -3.02 30.60
CA GLY A 683 10.03 -3.75 29.47
C GLY A 683 9.71 -2.84 28.28
N ALA A 684 10.01 -3.33 27.09
CA ALA A 684 9.76 -2.61 25.85
C ALA A 684 8.27 -2.34 25.65
N ASP A 685 7.90 -1.06 25.45
CA ASP A 685 6.53 -0.60 25.18
C ASP A 685 5.54 -0.90 26.32
N VAL A 686 6.01 -0.95 27.57
CA VAL A 686 5.19 -1.36 28.74
C VAL A 686 4.92 -0.21 29.71
N TYR A 687 5.76 0.81 29.75
CA TYR A 687 5.55 1.95 30.66
C TYR A 687 4.15 2.54 30.60
N HIS A 688 3.53 2.57 29.42
CA HIS A 688 2.22 3.19 29.29
C HIS A 688 1.06 2.46 29.95
N THR A 689 1.21 1.16 30.18
CA THR A 689 0.27 0.37 30.98
C THR A 689 0.61 0.44 32.46
N ASP A 690 1.89 0.57 32.77
CA ASP A 690 2.44 0.28 34.10
C ASP A 690 2.80 1.51 34.92
N TYR A 691 2.82 2.71 34.30
CA TYR A 691 3.27 3.95 34.96
C TYR A 691 2.57 4.25 36.30
N LEU A 692 1.33 3.80 36.49
CA LEU A 692 0.55 4.04 37.71
C LEU A 692 1.21 3.43 38.95
N GLN A 693 1.94 2.32 38.83
CA GLN A 693 2.61 1.69 39.98
C GLN A 693 3.82 2.51 40.49
N TYR A 694 4.31 3.44 39.66
CA TYR A 694 5.40 4.35 40.00
C TYR A 694 4.91 5.75 40.40
N SER A 695 3.58 5.91 40.46
CA SER A 695 2.90 7.16 40.79
C SER A 695 3.00 7.48 42.28
N PRO A 696 3.62 8.61 42.68
CA PRO A 696 3.74 8.98 44.09
C PRO A 696 2.43 9.50 44.73
N ARG A 697 1.36 9.68 43.94
CA ARG A 697 0.02 10.06 44.43
C ARG A 697 -1.02 9.05 43.98
N GLU A 698 -1.79 8.51 44.92
CA GLU A 698 -2.99 7.74 44.63
C GLU A 698 -4.08 8.65 44.03
N GLY A 699 -4.76 8.19 42.97
CA GLY A 699 -6.01 8.82 42.49
C GLY A 699 -5.90 9.94 41.44
N LYS A 700 -4.72 10.34 40.95
CA LYS A 700 -4.62 11.25 39.78
C LYS A 700 -4.49 10.45 38.47
N GLY A 701 -5.57 10.41 37.68
CA GLY A 701 -5.55 9.89 36.31
C GLY A 701 -4.77 10.82 35.38
N LEU A 702 -3.48 10.52 35.17
CA LEU A 702 -2.68 11.17 34.12
C LEU A 702 -2.72 10.36 32.84
N SER A 703 -2.29 10.96 31.72
CA SER A 703 -2.01 10.16 30.53
C SER A 703 -0.83 9.23 30.84
N GLY A 704 -0.93 7.94 30.49
CA GLY A 704 0.15 6.95 30.66
C GLY A 704 1.37 7.17 29.76
N TYR A 705 1.76 8.41 29.51
CA TYR A 705 2.86 8.74 28.63
C TYR A 705 3.65 9.90 29.20
N THR A 706 4.96 9.79 29.04
CA THR A 706 5.88 10.88 29.33
C THR A 706 5.71 12.02 28.31
N ASN A 707 6.20 13.19 28.67
CA ASN A 707 6.39 14.34 27.78
C ASN A 707 7.81 14.34 27.16
N SER A 708 8.45 13.17 26.99
CA SER A 708 9.77 13.09 26.35
C SER A 708 10.02 11.67 25.84
N SER A 709 10.25 11.51 24.53
CA SER A 709 10.62 10.21 23.96
C SER A 709 11.87 9.62 24.58
N PHE A 710 12.84 10.45 25.00
CA PHE A 710 14.08 9.96 25.59
C PHE A 710 13.86 9.44 27.01
N LEU A 711 13.04 10.13 27.82
CA LEU A 711 12.68 9.64 29.16
C LEU A 711 11.83 8.38 29.07
N GLN A 712 10.88 8.34 28.13
CA GLN A 712 10.10 7.14 27.81
C GLN A 712 11.02 5.95 27.49
N TYR A 713 11.95 6.17 26.55
CA TYR A 713 12.87 5.13 26.09
C TYR A 713 13.81 4.66 27.22
N ALA A 714 14.26 5.58 28.08
CA ALA A 714 15.06 5.24 29.25
C ALA A 714 14.26 4.45 30.30
N ALA A 715 12.96 4.71 30.47
CA ALA A 715 12.11 3.92 31.35
C ALA A 715 11.87 2.51 30.78
N ASP A 716 11.55 2.40 29.49
CA ASP A 716 11.28 1.11 28.84
C ASP A 716 12.55 0.26 28.72
N MET A 717 13.69 0.84 28.35
CA MET A 717 14.93 0.11 27.97
C MET A 717 16.11 0.29 28.93
N GLY A 718 15.97 1.12 29.97
CA GLY A 718 17.02 1.40 30.95
C GLY A 718 18.15 2.29 30.43
N LEU A 719 19.15 2.51 31.30
CA LEU A 719 20.33 3.33 31.00
C LEU A 719 21.20 2.73 29.89
N ILE A 720 21.25 1.40 29.77
CA ILE A 720 21.97 0.75 28.67
C ILE A 720 21.23 0.99 27.34
N GLY A 721 19.90 0.89 27.34
CA GLY A 721 19.07 1.15 26.16
C GLY A 721 19.21 2.59 25.66
N ILE A 722 19.08 3.59 26.54
CA ILE A 722 19.28 4.99 26.15
C ILE A 722 20.73 5.25 25.68
N GLY A 723 21.72 4.58 26.28
CA GLY A 723 23.11 4.60 25.82
C GLY A 723 23.27 4.08 24.39
N ALA A 724 22.59 2.98 24.04
CA ALA A 724 22.57 2.44 22.69
C ALA A 724 21.92 3.41 21.68
N LEU A 725 20.82 4.06 22.06
CA LEU A 725 20.18 5.10 21.24
C LEU A 725 21.10 6.30 21.02
N LEU A 726 21.75 6.80 22.08
CA LEU A 726 22.69 7.91 21.97
C LEU A 726 23.91 7.55 21.13
N TRP A 727 24.40 6.31 21.22
CA TRP A 727 25.48 5.82 20.36
C TRP A 727 25.07 5.76 18.90
N PHE A 728 23.86 5.27 18.60
CA PHE A 728 23.28 5.28 17.25
C PHE A 728 23.20 6.70 16.68
N LEU A 729 22.66 7.66 17.45
CA LEU A 729 22.55 9.05 17.05
C LEU A 729 23.92 9.70 16.85
N PHE A 730 24.87 9.46 17.77
CA PHE A 730 26.23 9.97 17.66
C PHE A 730 26.92 9.46 16.39
N MET A 731 26.82 8.17 16.11
CA MET A 731 27.39 7.57 14.90
C MET A 731 26.74 8.12 13.64
N LEU A 732 25.41 8.28 13.62
CA LEU A 732 24.67 8.88 12.52
C LEU A 732 25.21 10.29 12.19
N PHE A 733 25.27 11.19 13.16
CA PHE A 733 25.70 12.57 12.92
C PHE A 733 27.21 12.68 12.66
N SER A 734 28.05 12.09 13.51
CA SER A 734 29.52 12.25 13.41
C SER A 734 30.09 11.74 12.09
N ARG A 735 29.64 10.57 11.62
CA ARG A 735 30.07 10.01 10.33
C ARG A 735 29.45 10.74 9.15
N SER A 736 28.17 11.12 9.23
CA SER A 736 27.52 11.85 8.13
C SER A 736 28.13 13.23 7.92
N ILE A 737 28.45 13.97 8.99
CA ILE A 737 29.11 15.28 8.89
C ILE A 737 30.50 15.15 8.27
N ARG A 738 31.26 14.11 8.65
CA ARG A 738 32.57 13.83 8.03
C ARG A 738 32.42 13.54 6.53
N ASN A 739 31.45 12.71 6.15
CA ASN A 739 31.19 12.37 4.75
C ASN A 739 30.67 13.57 3.95
N LEU A 740 29.88 14.45 4.57
CA LEU A 740 29.37 15.66 3.95
C LEU A 740 30.51 16.58 3.45
N GLY A 741 31.65 16.60 4.16
CA GLY A 741 32.85 17.33 3.72
C GLY A 741 33.48 16.79 2.43
N ASN A 742 33.27 15.51 2.11
CA ASN A 742 33.80 14.86 0.91
C ASN A 742 32.89 15.02 -0.31
N ILE A 743 31.57 15.14 -0.09
CA ILE A 743 30.57 15.24 -1.17
C ILE A 743 30.63 16.61 -1.85
N LYS A 744 31.05 16.61 -3.11
CA LYS A 744 31.18 17.79 -3.98
C LYS A 744 29.89 18.10 -4.73
N GLU A 745 29.09 17.09 -5.08
CA GLU A 745 27.87 17.31 -5.85
C GLU A 745 26.83 18.14 -5.05
N PRO A 746 26.38 19.32 -5.55
CA PRO A 746 25.55 20.24 -4.76
C PRO A 746 24.20 19.65 -4.34
N PHE A 747 23.61 18.78 -5.14
CA PHE A 747 22.30 18.19 -4.85
C PHE A 747 22.42 17.19 -3.68
N TYR A 748 23.31 16.19 -3.77
CA TYR A 748 23.54 15.25 -2.67
C TYR A 748 23.97 15.94 -1.39
N HIS A 749 24.87 16.92 -1.48
CA HIS A 749 25.33 17.66 -0.32
C HIS A 749 24.17 18.40 0.38
N SER A 750 23.34 19.11 -0.38
CA SER A 750 22.23 19.88 0.18
C SER A 750 21.13 18.97 0.73
N LEU A 751 20.82 17.87 0.03
CA LEU A 751 19.85 16.88 0.48
C LEU A 751 20.30 16.20 1.77
N LEU A 752 21.57 15.77 1.87
CA LEU A 752 22.11 15.18 3.10
C LEU A 752 22.07 16.17 4.27
N LEU A 753 22.51 17.41 4.04
CA LEU A 753 22.48 18.45 5.06
C LEU A 753 21.06 18.73 5.55
N GLY A 754 20.09 18.76 4.63
CA GLY A 754 18.68 18.95 4.94
C GLY A 754 18.09 17.76 5.72
N LEU A 755 18.41 16.52 5.33
CA LEU A 755 17.96 15.32 6.04
C LEU A 755 18.52 15.27 7.47
N LEU A 756 19.81 15.56 7.66
CA LEU A 756 20.42 15.64 8.99
C LEU A 756 19.81 16.76 9.84
N GLY A 757 19.56 17.93 9.24
CA GLY A 757 18.85 19.02 9.88
C GLY A 757 17.43 18.62 10.30
N GLY A 758 16.68 17.94 9.45
CA GLY A 758 15.34 17.46 9.75
C GLY A 758 15.31 16.41 10.86
N ILE A 759 16.25 15.46 10.84
CA ILE A 759 16.43 14.47 11.91
C ILE A 759 16.76 15.18 13.22
N LEU A 760 17.65 16.17 13.21
CA LEU A 760 17.99 16.96 14.40
C LEU A 760 16.78 17.71 14.95
N ALA A 761 16.01 18.37 14.08
CA ALA A 761 14.79 19.08 14.47
C ALA A 761 13.77 18.15 15.11
N PHE A 762 13.56 16.97 14.51
CA PHE A 762 12.68 15.94 15.05
C PHE A 762 13.13 15.50 16.44
N LEU A 763 14.42 15.17 16.63
CA LEU A 763 14.94 14.74 17.92
C LEU A 763 14.82 15.82 19.00
N ILE A 764 15.02 17.09 18.66
CA ILE A 764 14.82 18.21 19.60
C ILE A 764 13.35 18.34 19.98
N HIS A 765 12.44 18.18 19.02
CA HIS A 765 11.00 18.14 19.32
C HIS A 765 10.65 16.99 20.27
N SER A 766 11.24 15.80 20.05
CA SER A 766 11.04 14.61 20.86
C SER A 766 11.65 14.67 22.27
N LEU A 767 12.44 15.69 22.60
CA LEU A 767 12.85 15.95 23.99
C LEU A 767 11.66 16.39 24.86
N PHE A 768 10.65 17.02 24.23
CA PHE A 768 9.49 17.60 24.91
C PHE A 768 8.18 16.89 24.54
N ARG A 769 8.24 15.85 23.71
CA ARG A 769 7.08 15.06 23.27
C ARG A 769 7.43 13.57 23.08
N PRO A 770 6.48 12.66 23.28
CA PRO A 770 6.70 11.23 23.09
C PRO A 770 6.44 10.79 21.63
N ASP A 771 7.12 11.41 20.67
CA ASP A 771 6.92 11.20 19.22
C ASP A 771 7.20 9.77 18.75
N PHE A 772 8.09 9.06 19.44
CA PHE A 772 8.49 7.68 19.11
C PHE A 772 7.35 6.65 19.15
N ARG A 773 6.18 7.04 19.67
CA ARG A 773 4.98 6.20 19.70
C ARG A 773 4.17 6.28 18.41
N SER A 774 4.32 7.37 17.65
CA SER A 774 3.58 7.55 16.41
C SER A 774 4.22 6.72 15.30
N LEU A 775 3.48 5.72 14.79
CA LEU A 775 3.89 4.91 13.65
C LEU A 775 4.30 5.81 12.47
N GLN A 776 3.48 6.83 12.18
CA GLN A 776 3.71 7.76 11.08
C GLN A 776 5.04 8.50 11.20
N LEU A 777 5.34 9.02 12.40
CA LEU A 777 6.56 9.78 12.66
C LEU A 777 7.79 8.88 12.71
N MET A 778 7.68 7.68 13.28
CA MET A 778 8.80 6.74 13.34
C MET A 778 9.14 6.14 11.97
N VAL A 779 8.14 5.81 11.15
CA VAL A 779 8.36 5.43 9.75
C VAL A 779 9.09 6.56 9.02
N LEU A 780 8.66 7.82 9.18
CA LEU A 780 9.33 8.97 8.57
C LEU A 780 10.78 9.13 9.07
N PHE A 781 11.01 9.00 10.38
CA PHE A 781 12.33 9.09 11.00
C PHE A 781 13.28 8.04 10.45
N TRP A 782 12.90 6.76 10.50
CA TRP A 782 13.74 5.65 10.02
C TRP A 782 13.93 5.70 8.51
N PHE A 783 12.92 6.17 7.76
CA PHE A 783 13.06 6.45 6.33
C PHE A 783 14.10 7.54 6.07
N ALA A 784 14.05 8.67 6.79
CA ALA A 784 15.00 9.77 6.65
C ALA A 784 16.42 9.34 7.04
N VAL A 785 16.58 8.54 8.10
CA VAL A 785 17.87 7.96 8.49
C VAL A 785 18.40 7.06 7.37
N GLY A 786 17.61 6.12 6.85
CA GLY A 786 18.01 5.25 5.75
C GLY A 786 18.36 6.03 4.48
N LEU A 787 17.58 7.06 4.14
CA LEU A 787 17.80 7.90 2.97
C LEU A 787 19.09 8.72 3.13
N SER A 788 19.42 9.19 4.34
CA SER A 788 20.66 9.92 4.60
C SER A 788 21.90 9.06 4.31
N ILE A 789 21.85 7.76 4.64
CA ILE A 789 22.92 6.80 4.32
C ILE A 789 22.93 6.48 2.83
N ALA A 790 21.77 6.29 2.21
CA ALA A 790 21.64 6.02 0.77
C ALA A 790 22.24 7.15 -0.08
N VAL A 791 21.96 8.41 0.29
CA VAL A 791 22.51 9.62 -0.33
C VAL A 791 24.02 9.66 -0.24
N GLN A 792 24.58 9.40 0.95
CA GLN A 792 26.03 9.35 1.14
C GLN A 792 26.70 8.30 0.25
N ARG A 793 26.13 7.08 0.21
CA ARG A 793 26.68 5.98 -0.60
C ARG A 793 26.62 6.30 -2.10
N ALA A 794 25.51 6.85 -2.58
CA ALA A 794 25.38 7.22 -3.98
C ALA A 794 26.34 8.35 -4.38
N ALA A 795 26.50 9.35 -3.50
CA ALA A 795 27.39 10.48 -3.73
C ALA A 795 28.87 10.06 -3.76
N LEU A 796 29.33 9.35 -2.72
CA LEU A 796 30.72 8.89 -2.63
C LEU A 796 31.06 7.91 -3.77
N ARG A 797 30.10 7.06 -4.19
CA ARG A 797 30.31 6.13 -5.32
C ARG A 797 30.46 6.89 -6.63
N LYS A 798 29.69 7.96 -6.83
CA LYS A 798 29.80 8.85 -8.00
C LYS A 798 31.15 9.56 -8.05
N GLU A 799 31.74 9.81 -6.88
CA GLU A 799 33.02 10.48 -6.72
C GLU A 799 34.23 9.51 -6.65
N ASN A 800 34.00 8.21 -6.86
CA ASN A 800 35.01 7.13 -6.77
C ASN A 800 35.71 7.03 -5.40
N LEU A 801 34.98 7.31 -4.32
CA LEU A 801 35.49 7.30 -2.93
C LEU A 801 34.99 6.10 -2.09
N VAL A 802 34.35 5.09 -2.72
CA VAL A 802 33.70 3.94 -2.06
C VAL A 802 34.52 2.67 -2.17
#